data_AF-A0A2H0VUJ8-F1
#
_entry.id   AF-A0A2H0VUJ8-F1
#
_cell.length_a   1.000
_cell.length_b   1.000
_cell.length_c   1.000
_cell.angle_alpha   90.00
_cell.angle_beta   90.00
_cell.angle_gamma   90.00
#
_symmetry.space_group_name_H-M   'P 1'
#
loop_
_entity.id
_entity.type
_entity.pdbx_description
1 polymer ?
#
loop_
_entity_poly.entity_id
_entity_poly.type
_entity_poly.pdbx_seq_one_letter_code
_entity_poly.pdbx_strand_id
1 'polypeptide(L)'
;MKQKLKDTISVQDAMDNLAAIASFDINDPSPLGIIKKNRIITSDEEVGSEGVLWLSGEGVLPLYDILDLTYRSIHQHLLKLYDSPDMNWENEKSSKGIAAMMTLVGESGPKMDKFLKEHLGKKGFESVSEGQSFQDLQQFYSNKFAKRFADGVEGKGAWSEEWEENEESSLLDLSKTGLKDFDTVRNDSEYELFYIRNEDGEPYFNAELLRNIKLDCDFDLDGESFEEDPLLKIRAMQDRDLHASAAQILSECHAAISDFYKIARKLEGNELSHSLGMAIIALFVAANPRYLLQNTMGKSCLQYFEDFHHFLRRAMRTSEYQKLIAYPPDKTDKTAHLLMYLTHALCRSFFERAGGVKLETIGLIHRTMRRGEEIKQKGNKRLVKGESIWNQFMLDDEKFRTLLAKFPNGPLFKILDLIREEQEEDINIPFDPIGQNNLPSRIFQIEKVGKKIDVLHLPSPIRQAQIHKAEFVDEFQGFLRSLTQDSPVRKHLIINLQDRSSWKEYARSKAIENLQFNAEFNHQLLVITLPKYSDFYYQNNEYLSLNKADDFIKAFEKQLKTPEESGYFLPPELKKGELEQFIDKVLPAIHKHFFHQKNSLTRRNREDFIEIFYQFFVLKCIDMLEPHSVSFTCKDAIDIGAAQQGAFFGFIQLLTGDFSEKENQDFLRWLLYTPALFVRERAIDPERLNRTISALERIDGEMKESGKEILKVFGDLYQGQTFKTIQVKHL
;
A
#
# COMPACT_ATOMS: atom_id res chain seq x y z
N MET A 1 -48.58 -6.66 -33.17
CA MET A 1 -48.28 -6.51 -31.73
C MET A 1 -46.81 -6.14 -31.60
N LYS A 2 -46.52 -4.84 -31.50
CA LYS A 2 -45.19 -4.27 -31.21
C LYS A 2 -45.35 -3.58 -29.86
N GLN A 3 -44.74 -4.08 -28.78
CA GLN A 3 -44.69 -3.34 -27.51
C GLN A 3 -43.56 -3.86 -26.60
N LYS A 4 -42.75 -2.91 -26.11
CA LYS A 4 -41.76 -2.94 -25.03
C LYS A 4 -40.42 -3.69 -25.24
N LEU A 5 -39.57 -3.10 -26.07
CA LEU A 5 -38.10 -3.13 -25.93
C LEU A 5 -37.70 -1.71 -25.51
N LYS A 6 -37.33 -1.45 -24.24
CA LYS A 6 -36.50 -0.26 -23.90
C LYS A 6 -35.97 -0.08 -22.47
N ASP A 7 -36.05 -1.05 -21.57
CA ASP A 7 -35.27 -0.98 -20.33
C ASP A 7 -34.32 -2.18 -20.29
N THR A 8 -33.02 -1.93 -20.22
CA THR A 8 -31.95 -2.93 -20.04
C THR A 8 -30.97 -2.36 -19.04
N ILE A 9 -30.65 -3.12 -17.98
CA ILE A 9 -29.60 -2.77 -17.02
C ILE A 9 -28.25 -3.26 -17.54
N SER A 10 -27.13 -2.69 -17.06
CA SER A 10 -25.81 -3.18 -17.46
C SER A 10 -25.59 -4.61 -16.95
N VAL A 11 -24.64 -5.34 -17.55
CA VAL A 11 -24.29 -6.69 -17.07
C VAL A 11 -23.72 -6.62 -15.65
N GLN A 12 -22.98 -5.55 -15.33
CA GLN A 12 -22.49 -5.30 -13.98
C GLN A 12 -23.65 -5.14 -12.99
N ASP A 13 -24.63 -4.29 -13.30
CA ASP A 13 -25.81 -4.11 -12.42
C ASP A 13 -26.60 -5.42 -12.25
N ALA A 14 -26.66 -6.25 -13.30
CA ALA A 14 -27.28 -7.56 -13.25
C ALA A 14 -26.50 -8.53 -12.34
N MET A 15 -25.17 -8.53 -12.42
CA MET A 15 -24.31 -9.34 -11.56
C MET A 15 -24.38 -8.88 -10.10
N ASP A 16 -24.38 -7.58 -9.85
CA ASP A 16 -24.55 -7.00 -8.51
C ASP A 16 -25.90 -7.40 -7.91
N ASN A 17 -26.97 -7.39 -8.71
CA ASN A 17 -28.30 -7.86 -8.27
C ASN A 17 -28.28 -9.36 -7.91
N LEU A 18 -27.65 -10.19 -8.74
CA LEU A 18 -27.55 -11.63 -8.46
C LEU A 18 -26.71 -11.91 -7.21
N ALA A 19 -25.59 -11.20 -7.04
CA ALA A 19 -24.75 -11.31 -5.86
C ALA A 19 -25.48 -10.87 -4.59
N ALA A 20 -26.24 -9.77 -4.64
CA ALA A 20 -27.07 -9.31 -3.52
C ALA A 20 -28.15 -10.32 -3.13
N ILE A 21 -28.74 -11.04 -4.09
CA ILE A 21 -29.71 -12.11 -3.81
C ILE A 21 -29.00 -13.34 -3.25
N ALA A 22 -27.84 -13.70 -3.80
CA ALA A 22 -27.04 -14.83 -3.33
C ALA A 22 -26.56 -14.63 -1.89
N SER A 23 -26.26 -13.39 -1.47
CA SER A 23 -25.80 -13.06 -0.11
C SER A 23 -26.93 -12.87 0.91
N PHE A 24 -28.18 -12.68 0.48
CA PHE A 24 -29.33 -12.45 1.36
C PHE A 24 -29.63 -13.63 2.31
N ASP A 25 -29.85 -13.41 3.62
CA ASP A 25 -30.29 -14.47 4.55
C ASP A 25 -31.81 -14.62 4.53
N ILE A 26 -32.28 -15.79 4.11
CA ILE A 26 -33.71 -16.11 4.01
C ILE A 26 -34.38 -16.12 5.40
N ASN A 27 -33.63 -16.34 6.47
CA ASN A 27 -34.16 -16.43 7.83
C ASN A 27 -34.19 -15.07 8.57
N ASP A 28 -33.66 -14.01 7.96
CA ASP A 28 -33.65 -12.67 8.54
C ASP A 28 -34.85 -11.85 8.03
N PRO A 29 -35.72 -11.29 8.91
CA PRO A 29 -36.89 -10.49 8.51
C PRO A 29 -36.59 -9.12 7.89
N SER A 30 -35.34 -8.86 7.53
CA SER A 30 -34.86 -7.60 6.98
C SER A 30 -35.49 -7.26 5.62
N PRO A 31 -35.99 -6.02 5.41
CA PRO A 31 -36.65 -5.64 4.17
C PRO A 31 -35.65 -5.48 3.02
N LEU A 32 -35.99 -5.96 1.83
CA LEU A 32 -35.26 -5.63 0.59
C LEU A 32 -35.58 -4.21 0.12
N GLY A 33 -34.58 -3.48 -0.34
CA GLY A 33 -34.73 -2.16 -0.92
C GLY A 33 -34.46 -2.15 -2.42
N ILE A 34 -35.05 -1.19 -3.13
CA ILE A 34 -34.72 -0.89 -4.53
C ILE A 34 -34.19 0.55 -4.62
N ILE A 35 -33.00 0.71 -5.21
CA ILE A 35 -32.42 2.01 -5.55
C ILE A 35 -32.58 2.27 -7.06
N LYS A 36 -32.99 3.50 -7.42
CA LYS A 36 -33.01 3.99 -8.82
C LYS A 36 -33.78 3.12 -9.82
N LYS A 37 -34.69 2.26 -9.34
CA LYS A 37 -35.51 1.29 -10.11
C LYS A 37 -34.76 0.10 -10.74
N ASN A 38 -33.45 -0.05 -10.52
CA ASN A 38 -32.63 -1.03 -11.24
C ASN A 38 -31.71 -1.89 -10.35
N ARG A 39 -31.53 -1.53 -9.07
CA ARG A 39 -30.62 -2.22 -8.15
C ARG A 39 -31.32 -2.69 -6.89
N ILE A 40 -31.11 -3.95 -6.53
CA ILE A 40 -31.56 -4.58 -5.28
C ILE A 40 -30.52 -4.31 -4.20
N ILE A 41 -30.98 -3.91 -3.00
CA ILE A 41 -30.15 -3.75 -1.80
C ILE A 41 -30.78 -4.49 -0.62
N THR A 42 -29.95 -4.85 0.36
CA THR A 42 -30.38 -5.35 1.67
C THR A 42 -30.41 -4.21 2.70
N SER A 43 -31.04 -4.45 3.86
CA SER A 43 -31.11 -3.50 4.99
C SER A 43 -29.74 -3.03 5.51
N ASP A 44 -28.70 -3.80 5.22
CA ASP A 44 -27.38 -3.65 5.81
C ASP A 44 -26.47 -2.74 4.97
N GLU A 45 -26.89 -2.36 3.75
CA GLU A 45 -26.15 -1.40 2.93
C GLU A 45 -26.42 0.05 3.38
N GLU A 46 -25.38 0.81 3.76
CA GLU A 46 -25.49 2.26 3.98
C GLU A 46 -25.81 3.00 2.67
N VAL A 47 -27.03 3.49 2.54
CA VAL A 47 -27.45 4.27 1.36
C VAL A 47 -27.36 5.77 1.67
N GLY A 48 -26.73 6.53 0.77
CA GLY A 48 -26.79 7.99 0.77
C GLY A 48 -28.23 8.52 0.66
N SER A 49 -28.40 9.84 0.65
CA SER A 49 -29.72 10.54 0.62
C SER A 49 -30.59 10.31 -0.64
N GLU A 50 -30.34 9.24 -1.41
CA GLU A 50 -31.14 8.80 -2.54
C GLU A 50 -32.35 7.98 -2.07
N GLY A 51 -33.51 8.21 -2.69
CA GLY A 51 -34.78 7.60 -2.28
C GLY A 51 -34.80 6.08 -2.50
N VAL A 52 -34.48 5.32 -1.45
CA VAL A 52 -34.66 3.86 -1.37
C VAL A 52 -36.15 3.54 -1.29
N LEU A 53 -36.63 2.66 -2.16
CA LEU A 53 -37.95 2.05 -2.03
C LEU A 53 -37.82 0.74 -1.24
N TRP A 54 -38.07 0.79 0.07
CA TRP A 54 -38.11 -0.40 0.92
C TRP A 54 -39.38 -1.22 0.67
N LEU A 55 -39.21 -2.49 0.35
CA LEU A 55 -40.29 -3.42 0.04
C LEU A 55 -40.86 -4.00 1.35
N SER A 56 -41.69 -3.20 2.02
CA SER A 56 -42.45 -3.64 3.21
C SER A 56 -43.78 -4.26 2.79
N GLY A 57 -43.80 -5.56 2.51
CA GLY A 57 -45.04 -6.34 2.44
C GLY A 57 -45.98 -6.12 1.23
N GLU A 58 -46.00 -4.94 0.59
CA GLU A 58 -47.00 -4.57 -0.43
C GLU A 58 -46.42 -4.24 -1.82
N GLY A 59 -45.10 -4.38 -2.02
CA GLY A 59 -44.38 -3.90 -3.21
C GLY A 59 -43.65 -4.96 -4.04
N VAL A 60 -44.22 -6.14 -4.26
CA VAL A 60 -43.50 -7.28 -4.89
C VAL A 60 -43.25 -7.08 -6.40
N LEU A 61 -44.13 -6.36 -7.10
CA LEU A 61 -44.06 -6.19 -8.57
C LEU A 61 -42.75 -5.52 -9.06
N PRO A 62 -42.26 -4.42 -8.45
CA PRO A 62 -40.95 -3.85 -8.76
C PRO A 62 -39.77 -4.84 -8.67
N LEU A 63 -39.82 -5.81 -7.75
CA LEU A 63 -38.76 -6.79 -7.58
C LEU A 63 -38.74 -7.80 -8.74
N TYR A 64 -39.92 -8.27 -9.17
CA TYR A 64 -40.03 -9.12 -10.38
C TYR A 64 -39.56 -8.39 -11.63
N ASP A 65 -39.91 -7.11 -11.79
CA ASP A 65 -39.47 -6.33 -12.95
C ASP A 65 -37.93 -6.23 -12.98
N ILE A 66 -37.27 -6.05 -11.84
CA ILE A 66 -35.80 -6.01 -11.76
C ILE A 66 -35.18 -7.39 -12.00
N LEU A 67 -35.75 -8.46 -11.46
CA LEU A 67 -35.27 -9.83 -11.69
C LEU A 67 -35.39 -10.22 -13.16
N ASP A 68 -36.52 -9.93 -13.79
CA ASP A 68 -36.73 -10.14 -15.23
C ASP A 68 -35.72 -9.33 -16.07
N LEU A 69 -35.44 -8.07 -15.69
CA LEU A 69 -34.40 -7.26 -16.32
C LEU A 69 -32.99 -7.84 -16.14
N THR A 70 -32.69 -8.32 -14.93
CA THR A 70 -31.42 -8.99 -14.58
C THR A 70 -31.21 -10.22 -15.45
N TYR A 71 -32.17 -11.17 -15.47
CA TYR A 71 -32.06 -12.39 -16.28
C TYR A 71 -32.00 -12.10 -17.77
N ARG A 72 -32.77 -11.13 -18.28
CA ARG A 72 -32.69 -10.72 -19.69
C ARG A 72 -31.35 -10.09 -20.05
N SER A 73 -30.76 -9.29 -19.17
CA SER A 73 -29.45 -8.67 -19.39
C SER A 73 -28.36 -9.73 -19.48
N ILE A 74 -28.36 -10.69 -18.55
CA ILE A 74 -27.46 -11.84 -18.59
C ILE A 74 -27.67 -12.69 -19.86
N HIS A 75 -28.91 -13.00 -20.22
CA HIS A 75 -29.21 -13.75 -21.43
C HIS A 75 -28.71 -13.02 -22.70
N GLN A 76 -28.94 -11.72 -22.82
CA GLN A 76 -28.44 -10.92 -23.95
C GLN A 76 -26.91 -10.88 -23.99
N HIS A 77 -26.25 -10.84 -22.83
CA HIS A 77 -24.80 -10.91 -22.74
C HIS A 77 -24.28 -12.26 -23.23
N LEU A 78 -24.87 -13.38 -22.77
CA LEU A 78 -24.50 -14.72 -23.24
C LEU A 78 -24.76 -14.90 -24.75
N LEU A 79 -25.82 -14.31 -25.29
CA LEU A 79 -26.08 -14.29 -26.74
C LEU A 79 -24.96 -13.55 -27.49
N LYS A 80 -24.57 -12.35 -27.02
CA LYS A 80 -23.46 -11.59 -27.61
C LYS A 80 -22.13 -12.34 -27.55
N LEU A 81 -21.84 -13.01 -26.44
CA LEU A 81 -20.64 -13.83 -26.29
C LEU A 81 -20.67 -15.04 -27.23
N TYR A 82 -21.82 -15.71 -27.36
CA TYR A 82 -21.99 -16.84 -28.27
C TYR A 82 -21.79 -16.46 -29.74
N ASP A 83 -22.28 -15.29 -30.14
CA ASP A 83 -22.19 -14.78 -31.52
C ASP A 83 -20.88 -14.02 -31.80
N SER A 84 -20.00 -13.83 -30.79
CA SER A 84 -18.76 -13.07 -30.95
C SER A 84 -17.71 -13.87 -31.74
N PRO A 85 -17.19 -13.35 -32.86
CA PRO A 85 -16.17 -14.01 -33.68
C PRO A 85 -14.80 -14.08 -33.00
N ASP A 86 -14.57 -13.25 -31.97
CA ASP A 86 -13.30 -13.14 -31.25
C ASP A 86 -13.24 -14.06 -30.01
N MET A 87 -14.33 -14.78 -29.71
CA MET A 87 -14.41 -15.60 -28.50
C MET A 87 -13.60 -16.90 -28.66
N ASN A 88 -12.54 -17.04 -27.86
CA ASN A 88 -11.75 -18.26 -27.83
C ASN A 88 -12.43 -19.31 -26.93
N TRP A 89 -13.13 -20.26 -27.56
CA TRP A 89 -13.85 -21.34 -26.88
C TRP A 89 -12.96 -22.39 -26.21
N GLU A 90 -11.66 -22.42 -26.52
CA GLU A 90 -10.68 -23.29 -25.86
C GLU A 90 -10.11 -22.66 -24.58
N ASN A 91 -10.44 -21.40 -24.27
CA ASN A 91 -9.99 -20.72 -23.08
C ASN A 91 -10.75 -21.19 -21.84
N GLU A 92 -10.07 -21.94 -20.96
CA GLU A 92 -10.61 -22.45 -19.70
C GLU A 92 -11.16 -21.32 -18.80
N LYS A 93 -10.55 -20.12 -18.82
CA LYS A 93 -11.00 -18.98 -18.00
C LYS A 93 -12.41 -18.51 -18.38
N SER A 94 -12.68 -18.37 -19.68
CA SER A 94 -13.97 -17.93 -20.19
C SER A 94 -15.08 -18.94 -19.90
N SER A 95 -14.78 -20.24 -19.96
CA SER A 95 -15.73 -21.30 -19.60
C SER A 95 -16.10 -21.26 -18.11
N LYS A 96 -15.12 -21.05 -17.23
CA LYS A 96 -15.31 -20.92 -15.78
C LYS A 96 -16.11 -19.67 -15.42
N GLY A 97 -15.86 -18.53 -16.08
CA GLY A 97 -16.62 -17.29 -15.87
C GLY A 97 -18.12 -17.45 -16.19
N ILE A 98 -18.45 -18.06 -17.33
CA ILE A 98 -19.84 -18.30 -17.73
C ILE A 98 -20.53 -19.29 -16.77
N ALA A 99 -19.83 -20.35 -16.33
CA ALA A 99 -20.37 -21.30 -15.36
C ALA A 99 -20.65 -20.64 -14.00
N ALA A 100 -19.75 -19.77 -13.51
CA ALA A 100 -19.95 -19.04 -12.26
C ALA A 100 -21.15 -18.08 -12.33
N MET A 101 -21.29 -17.33 -13.43
CA MET A 101 -22.45 -16.46 -13.68
C MET A 101 -23.77 -17.25 -13.63
N MET A 102 -23.81 -18.43 -14.26
CA MET A 102 -24.98 -19.29 -14.25
C MET A 102 -25.25 -19.95 -12.90
N THR A 103 -24.23 -20.10 -12.06
CA THR A 103 -24.39 -20.56 -10.66
C THR A 103 -25.19 -19.53 -9.87
N LEU A 104 -24.80 -18.25 -9.94
CA LEU A 104 -25.54 -17.16 -9.28
C LEU A 104 -26.98 -17.02 -9.80
N VAL A 105 -27.18 -17.19 -11.11
CA VAL A 105 -28.53 -17.26 -11.70
C VAL A 105 -29.31 -18.42 -11.07
N GLY A 106 -28.73 -19.62 -11.04
CA GLY A 106 -29.35 -20.82 -10.49
C GLY A 106 -29.72 -20.71 -9.01
N GLU A 107 -28.91 -20.03 -8.21
CA GLU A 107 -29.17 -19.77 -6.79
C GLU A 107 -30.25 -18.70 -6.59
N SER A 108 -30.25 -17.64 -7.42
CA SER A 108 -31.12 -16.48 -7.23
C SER A 108 -32.62 -16.78 -7.34
N GLY A 109 -33.02 -17.63 -8.29
CA GLY A 109 -34.44 -17.94 -8.56
C GLY A 109 -35.12 -18.66 -7.39
N PRO A 110 -34.64 -19.85 -6.98
CA PRO A 110 -35.21 -20.60 -5.86
C PRO A 110 -35.16 -19.85 -4.53
N LYS A 111 -34.07 -19.11 -4.30
CA LYS A 111 -33.86 -18.30 -3.09
C LYS A 111 -34.89 -17.18 -2.99
N MET A 112 -35.15 -16.50 -4.10
CA MET A 112 -36.19 -15.48 -4.17
C MET A 112 -37.59 -16.08 -4.02
N ASP A 113 -37.87 -17.21 -4.66
CA ASP A 113 -39.16 -17.91 -4.51
C ASP A 113 -39.45 -18.29 -3.05
N LYS A 114 -38.43 -18.77 -2.34
CA LYS A 114 -38.53 -19.08 -0.90
C LYS A 114 -38.78 -17.82 -0.08
N PHE A 115 -38.02 -16.75 -0.31
CA PHE A 115 -38.21 -15.47 0.37
C PHE A 115 -39.64 -14.91 0.17
N LEU A 116 -40.11 -14.87 -1.07
CA LEU A 116 -41.46 -14.39 -1.43
C LEU A 116 -42.55 -15.23 -0.75
N LYS A 117 -42.36 -16.55 -0.68
CA LYS A 117 -43.31 -17.46 -0.04
C LYS A 117 -43.38 -17.27 1.48
N GLU A 118 -42.25 -17.08 2.15
CA GLU A 118 -42.16 -16.98 3.61
C GLU A 118 -42.57 -15.59 4.13
N HIS A 119 -42.21 -14.51 3.42
CA HIS A 119 -42.35 -13.14 3.95
C HIS A 119 -43.57 -12.37 3.40
N LEU A 120 -44.14 -12.77 2.26
CA LEU A 120 -45.20 -11.99 1.58
C LEU A 120 -46.57 -12.70 1.53
N GLY A 121 -46.68 -13.92 2.03
CA GLY A 121 -47.91 -14.49 2.59
C GLY A 121 -49.19 -14.48 1.73
N LYS A 122 -49.12 -14.43 0.38
CA LYS A 122 -50.30 -14.50 -0.50
C LYS A 122 -50.15 -15.55 -1.60
N LYS A 123 -51.13 -16.46 -1.68
CA LYS A 123 -51.36 -17.35 -2.82
C LYS A 123 -51.80 -16.52 -4.03
N GLY A 124 -50.93 -16.34 -5.02
CA GLY A 124 -51.30 -15.68 -6.27
C GLY A 124 -50.16 -15.14 -7.15
N PHE A 125 -48.88 -15.34 -6.83
CA PHE A 125 -47.76 -14.90 -7.66
C PHE A 125 -47.11 -16.08 -8.40
N GLU A 126 -46.67 -15.83 -9.63
CA GLU A 126 -45.92 -16.77 -10.47
C GLU A 126 -44.50 -16.93 -9.91
N SER A 127 -43.96 -18.15 -9.85
CA SER A 127 -42.59 -18.37 -9.37
C SER A 127 -41.58 -17.65 -10.27
N VAL A 128 -40.58 -17.00 -9.66
CA VAL A 128 -39.44 -16.39 -10.35
C VAL A 128 -38.71 -17.45 -11.17
N SER A 129 -38.55 -18.65 -10.61
CA SER A 129 -37.96 -19.81 -11.29
C SER A 129 -38.83 -20.36 -12.43
N GLU A 130 -40.14 -20.08 -12.42
CA GLU A 130 -41.07 -20.40 -13.51
C GLU A 130 -41.19 -19.27 -14.56
N GLY A 131 -40.55 -18.12 -14.32
CA GLY A 131 -40.60 -16.97 -15.21
C GLY A 131 -39.93 -17.22 -16.56
N GLN A 132 -40.53 -16.68 -17.63
CA GLN A 132 -40.04 -16.89 -19.00
C GLN A 132 -38.58 -16.46 -19.20
N SER A 133 -38.15 -15.34 -18.63
CA SER A 133 -36.77 -14.84 -18.77
C SER A 133 -35.73 -15.72 -18.08
N PHE A 134 -36.08 -16.30 -16.94
CA PHE A 134 -35.25 -17.27 -16.22
C PHE A 134 -35.15 -18.60 -16.98
N GLN A 135 -36.30 -19.13 -17.43
CA GLN A 135 -36.34 -20.37 -18.22
C GLN A 135 -35.63 -20.24 -19.57
N ASP A 136 -35.82 -19.12 -20.28
CA ASP A 136 -35.12 -18.84 -21.54
C ASP A 136 -33.61 -18.82 -21.35
N LEU A 137 -33.13 -18.16 -20.29
CA LEU A 137 -31.72 -18.09 -19.93
C LEU A 137 -31.15 -19.48 -19.60
N GLN A 138 -31.81 -20.24 -18.73
CA GLN A 138 -31.40 -21.60 -18.37
C GLN A 138 -31.41 -22.55 -19.57
N GLN A 139 -32.45 -22.48 -20.39
CA GLN A 139 -32.58 -23.31 -21.59
C GLN A 139 -31.53 -22.95 -22.64
N PHE A 140 -31.23 -21.66 -22.81
CA PHE A 140 -30.17 -21.20 -23.70
C PHE A 140 -28.80 -21.70 -23.23
N TYR A 141 -28.47 -21.53 -21.95
CA TYR A 141 -27.23 -22.04 -21.37
C TYR A 141 -27.10 -23.56 -21.52
N SER A 142 -28.13 -24.31 -21.13
CA SER A 142 -28.13 -25.77 -21.20
C SER A 142 -27.97 -26.29 -22.63
N ASN A 143 -28.59 -25.63 -23.61
CA ASN A 143 -28.55 -26.06 -25.01
C ASN A 143 -27.30 -25.63 -25.77
N LYS A 144 -26.71 -24.48 -25.44
CA LYS A 144 -25.63 -23.86 -26.22
C LYS A 144 -24.27 -23.93 -25.55
N PHE A 145 -24.22 -23.91 -24.23
CA PHE A 145 -22.99 -23.85 -23.44
C PHE A 145 -22.71 -25.16 -22.71
N ALA A 146 -23.66 -25.69 -21.93
CA ALA A 146 -23.44 -26.91 -21.13
C ALA A 146 -23.04 -28.12 -21.99
N LYS A 147 -23.66 -28.29 -23.17
CA LYS A 147 -23.29 -29.34 -24.14
C LYS A 147 -21.90 -29.15 -24.76
N ARG A 148 -21.43 -27.90 -24.92
CA ARG A 148 -20.09 -27.60 -25.46
C ARG A 148 -18.99 -27.79 -24.42
N PHE A 149 -19.28 -27.47 -23.16
CA PHE A 149 -18.32 -27.67 -22.06
C PHE A 149 -18.18 -29.14 -21.65
N ALA A 150 -19.23 -29.96 -21.86
CA ALA A 150 -19.19 -31.40 -21.62
C ALA A 150 -18.24 -32.17 -22.56
N ASP A 151 -17.91 -31.61 -23.74
CA ASP A 151 -17.01 -32.24 -24.71
C ASP A 151 -15.53 -31.84 -24.52
N GLY A 152 -15.22 -30.89 -23.63
CA GLY A 152 -13.87 -30.36 -23.38
C GLY A 152 -13.30 -30.64 -21.98
N VAL A 153 -14.08 -31.24 -21.08
CA VAL A 153 -13.66 -31.58 -19.71
C VAL A 153 -13.91 -33.08 -19.51
N GLU A 154 -12.84 -33.87 -19.38
CA GLU A 154 -12.92 -35.25 -18.89
C GLU A 154 -13.48 -35.24 -17.46
N GLY A 155 -14.80 -35.42 -17.35
CA GLY A 155 -15.51 -35.38 -16.08
C GLY A 155 -17.01 -35.59 -16.27
N LYS A 156 -17.41 -36.75 -16.82
CA LYS A 156 -18.81 -37.17 -16.81
C LYS A 156 -19.27 -37.37 -15.36
N GLY A 157 -20.32 -36.66 -14.95
CA GLY A 157 -21.26 -37.16 -13.94
C GLY A 157 -21.44 -36.38 -12.64
N ALA A 158 -20.76 -35.26 -12.37
CA ALA A 158 -20.86 -34.59 -11.05
C ALA A 158 -21.97 -33.52 -10.93
N TRP A 159 -22.44 -32.93 -12.04
CA TRP A 159 -23.25 -31.71 -11.97
C TRP A 159 -24.75 -31.90 -11.65
N SER A 160 -25.33 -33.08 -11.92
CA SER A 160 -26.73 -33.35 -11.57
C SER A 160 -26.90 -33.98 -10.19
N GLU A 161 -25.88 -34.64 -9.65
CA GLU A 161 -25.93 -35.33 -8.35
C GLU A 161 -25.67 -34.36 -7.18
N GLU A 162 -24.88 -33.30 -7.38
CA GLU A 162 -24.65 -32.25 -6.37
C GLU A 162 -25.89 -31.38 -6.05
N TRP A 163 -26.91 -31.40 -6.92
CA TRP A 163 -28.14 -30.61 -6.75
C TRP A 163 -29.22 -31.33 -5.93
N GLU A 164 -29.24 -32.67 -5.90
CA GLU A 164 -30.22 -33.42 -5.09
C GLU A 164 -29.70 -33.74 -3.67
N GLU A 165 -28.38 -33.75 -3.45
CA GLU A 165 -27.79 -34.10 -2.14
C GLU A 165 -27.43 -32.90 -1.24
N ASN A 166 -27.51 -31.66 -1.74
CA ASN A 166 -27.13 -30.46 -0.96
C ASN A 166 -28.24 -29.81 -0.13
N GLU A 167 -29.48 -30.34 -0.12
CA GLU A 167 -30.57 -29.74 0.67
C GLU A 167 -30.44 -29.96 2.20
N GLU A 168 -29.63 -30.91 2.68
CA GLU A 168 -29.56 -31.22 4.14
C GLU A 168 -28.14 -31.27 4.77
N SER A 169 -27.05 -31.19 4.00
CA SER A 169 -25.70 -31.49 4.54
C SER A 169 -24.74 -30.30 4.69
N SER A 170 -24.92 -29.20 3.95
CA SER A 170 -23.96 -28.09 3.92
C SER A 170 -24.45 -26.78 4.58
N LEU A 171 -25.73 -26.70 4.96
CA LEU A 171 -26.35 -25.50 5.53
C LEU A 171 -26.26 -25.36 7.07
N LEU A 172 -25.86 -26.43 7.77
CA LEU A 172 -25.93 -26.49 9.24
C LEU A 172 -24.63 -26.17 10.00
N ASP A 173 -23.49 -25.96 9.32
CA ASP A 173 -22.23 -25.59 9.99
C ASP A 173 -21.54 -24.32 9.46
N LEU A 174 -22.08 -23.66 8.43
CA LEU A 174 -21.51 -22.41 7.87
C LEU A 174 -22.27 -21.13 8.31
N SER A 175 -23.42 -21.26 8.96
CA SER A 175 -24.26 -20.13 9.42
C SER A 175 -23.95 -19.66 10.85
N LYS A 176 -22.89 -20.19 11.49
CA LYS A 176 -22.52 -19.86 12.89
C LYS A 176 -21.26 -19.02 13.07
N THR A 177 -20.56 -18.66 12.01
CA THR A 177 -19.44 -17.71 12.06
C THR A 177 -19.81 -16.48 11.25
N GLY A 178 -20.37 -15.50 11.95
CA GLY A 178 -21.01 -14.33 11.35
C GLY A 178 -20.13 -13.53 10.38
N LEU A 179 -20.79 -12.98 9.36
CA LEU A 179 -20.40 -11.78 8.63
C LEU A 179 -20.04 -10.68 9.64
N LYS A 180 -18.75 -10.52 9.95
CA LYS A 180 -18.33 -9.46 10.88
C LYS A 180 -17.71 -8.24 10.22
N ASP A 181 -17.26 -8.25 8.96
CA ASP A 181 -16.46 -7.09 8.48
C ASP A 181 -16.33 -6.93 6.95
N PHE A 182 -17.35 -7.29 6.14
CA PHE A 182 -17.29 -7.03 4.69
C PHE A 182 -17.09 -5.53 4.38
N ASP A 183 -17.82 -4.64 5.06
CA ASP A 183 -17.66 -3.19 4.88
C ASP A 183 -16.28 -2.70 5.30
N THR A 184 -15.68 -3.32 6.31
CA THR A 184 -14.34 -2.97 6.80
C THR A 184 -13.26 -3.37 5.79
N VAL A 185 -13.38 -4.53 5.13
CA VAL A 185 -12.49 -4.94 4.03
C VAL A 185 -12.75 -4.12 2.76
N ARG A 186 -14.01 -3.82 2.43
CA ARG A 186 -14.39 -2.99 1.28
C ARG A 186 -13.86 -1.56 1.39
N ASN A 187 -13.87 -1.00 2.60
CA ASN A 187 -13.35 0.34 2.88
C ASN A 187 -11.82 0.37 3.06
N ASP A 188 -11.15 -0.79 3.05
CA ASP A 188 -9.70 -0.88 3.11
C ASP A 188 -9.08 -0.73 1.71
N SER A 189 -8.92 0.53 1.29
CA SER A 189 -8.28 0.88 0.02
C SER A 189 -6.83 0.42 -0.12
N GLU A 190 -6.18 0.02 0.99
CA GLU A 190 -4.79 -0.45 1.01
C GLU A 190 -4.68 -1.97 1.11
N TYR A 191 -5.81 -2.66 1.27
CA TYR A 191 -5.95 -4.12 1.40
C TYR A 191 -5.03 -4.71 2.49
N GLU A 192 -4.81 -3.95 3.56
CA GLU A 192 -4.07 -4.35 4.76
C GLU A 192 -4.68 -5.56 5.47
N LEU A 193 -6.00 -5.59 5.53
CA LEU A 193 -6.76 -6.58 6.29
C LEU A 193 -6.64 -7.99 5.71
N PHE A 194 -6.09 -8.11 4.49
CA PHE A 194 -5.70 -9.40 3.94
C PHE A 194 -4.47 -10.00 4.63
N TYR A 195 -3.68 -9.20 5.34
CA TYR A 195 -2.43 -9.60 6.00
C TYR A 195 -2.51 -9.67 7.53
N ILE A 196 -3.58 -9.15 8.13
CA ILE A 196 -3.69 -8.99 9.58
C ILE A 196 -4.93 -9.72 10.07
N ARG A 197 -4.79 -10.46 11.16
CA ARG A 197 -5.91 -11.11 11.86
C ARG A 197 -6.49 -10.22 12.95
N ASN A 198 -7.77 -10.43 13.26
CA ASN A 198 -8.46 -9.75 14.35
C ASN A 198 -7.92 -10.20 15.73
N GLU A 199 -8.53 -9.69 16.80
CA GLU A 199 -8.12 -10.01 18.18
C GLU A 199 -8.29 -11.50 18.52
N ASP A 200 -9.28 -12.16 17.92
CA ASP A 200 -9.58 -13.57 18.09
C ASP A 200 -8.66 -14.48 17.24
N GLY A 201 -7.83 -13.90 16.39
CA GLY A 201 -6.92 -14.63 15.49
C GLY A 201 -7.58 -15.10 14.19
N GLU A 202 -8.78 -14.62 13.86
CA GLU A 202 -9.47 -14.92 12.60
C GLU A 202 -9.14 -13.88 11.51
N PRO A 203 -9.13 -14.25 10.22
CA PRO A 203 -9.01 -13.28 9.12
C PRO A 203 -10.23 -12.35 9.06
N TYR A 204 -10.04 -11.12 8.56
CA TYR A 204 -11.16 -10.17 8.32
C TYR A 204 -11.97 -10.49 7.06
N PHE A 205 -11.54 -11.47 6.25
CA PHE A 205 -12.19 -11.89 5.02
C PHE A 205 -12.55 -13.38 5.09
N ASN A 206 -13.58 -13.78 4.35
CA ASN A 206 -13.97 -15.18 4.18
C ASN A 206 -13.62 -15.69 2.77
N ALA A 207 -13.71 -17.00 2.55
CA ALA A 207 -13.40 -17.63 1.27
C ALA A 207 -14.33 -17.18 0.13
N GLU A 208 -15.58 -16.83 0.46
CA GLU A 208 -16.58 -16.34 -0.48
C GLU A 208 -16.21 -14.94 -1.03
N LEU A 209 -15.74 -14.03 -0.16
CA LEU A 209 -15.24 -12.72 -0.56
C LEU A 209 -14.06 -12.84 -1.52
N LEU A 210 -13.10 -13.72 -1.23
CA LEU A 210 -11.97 -14.00 -2.13
C LEU A 210 -12.43 -14.54 -3.48
N ARG A 211 -13.42 -15.42 -3.51
CA ARG A 211 -14.01 -15.95 -4.75
C ARG A 211 -14.66 -14.84 -5.56
N ASN A 212 -15.44 -13.95 -4.93
CA ASN A 212 -16.14 -12.86 -5.59
C ASN A 212 -15.16 -11.82 -6.16
N ILE A 213 -14.16 -11.43 -5.38
CA ILE A 213 -13.08 -10.55 -5.84
C ILE A 213 -12.35 -11.15 -7.05
N LYS A 214 -12.06 -12.46 -7.00
CA LYS A 214 -11.39 -13.15 -8.11
C LYS A 214 -12.25 -13.15 -9.37
N LEU A 215 -13.56 -13.39 -9.23
CA LEU A 215 -14.48 -13.35 -10.37
C LEU A 215 -14.50 -11.96 -11.00
N ASP A 216 -14.67 -10.90 -10.21
CA ASP A 216 -14.70 -9.51 -10.70
C ASP A 216 -13.41 -9.13 -11.46
N CYS A 217 -12.24 -9.47 -10.89
CA CYS A 217 -10.94 -9.27 -11.53
C CYS A 217 -10.76 -10.04 -12.85
N ASP A 218 -11.30 -11.25 -12.96
CA ASP A 218 -11.18 -12.07 -14.17
C ASP A 218 -12.09 -11.55 -15.31
N PHE A 219 -13.14 -10.77 -15.01
CA PHE A 219 -14.04 -10.16 -16.01
C PHE A 219 -13.55 -8.81 -16.54
N ASP A 220 -12.83 -8.03 -15.73
CA ASP A 220 -12.28 -6.71 -16.11
C ASP A 220 -11.18 -6.77 -17.21
N LEU A 221 -10.74 -7.99 -17.58
CA LEU A 221 -9.65 -8.22 -18.54
C LEU A 221 -10.09 -8.27 -20.01
N ASP A 222 -11.38 -8.28 -20.30
CA ASP A 222 -11.91 -8.39 -21.67
C ASP A 222 -12.39 -7.01 -22.18
N GLY A 223 -11.53 -6.21 -22.81
CA GLY A 223 -12.01 -4.95 -23.41
C GLY A 223 -11.12 -4.10 -24.32
N GLU A 224 -9.80 -4.01 -24.14
CA GLU A 224 -8.95 -3.19 -25.03
C GLU A 224 -7.68 -3.93 -25.43
N SER A 225 -7.39 -4.00 -26.74
CA SER A 225 -6.08 -4.43 -27.23
C SER A 225 -5.00 -3.54 -26.60
N PHE A 226 -4.21 -4.09 -25.70
CA PHE A 226 -3.23 -3.33 -24.93
C PHE A 226 -2.16 -2.69 -25.85
N GLU A 227 -2.23 -1.36 -26.02
CA GLU A 227 -1.03 -0.57 -26.32
C GLU A 227 -0.06 -0.70 -25.13
N GLU A 228 1.18 -1.10 -25.41
CA GLU A 228 2.35 -1.21 -24.51
C GLU A 228 2.13 -0.77 -23.04
N ASP A 229 1.67 -1.72 -22.20
CA ASP A 229 1.49 -1.53 -20.76
C ASP A 229 2.82 -1.10 -20.10
N PRO A 230 2.89 0.10 -19.47
CA PRO A 230 4.09 0.58 -18.80
C PRO A 230 4.49 -0.28 -17.60
N LEU A 231 3.54 -0.98 -16.97
CA LEU A 231 3.76 -1.80 -15.77
C LEU A 231 4.56 -3.07 -16.08
N LEU A 232 4.45 -3.62 -17.30
CA LEU A 232 5.24 -4.77 -17.75
C LEU A 232 6.75 -4.55 -17.62
N LYS A 233 7.22 -3.30 -17.65
CA LYS A 233 8.65 -2.97 -17.53
C LYS A 233 9.13 -2.88 -16.09
N ILE A 234 8.23 -2.71 -15.13
CA ILE A 234 8.59 -2.51 -13.72
C ILE A 234 9.33 -3.74 -13.19
N ARG A 235 8.85 -4.94 -13.48
CA ARG A 235 9.52 -6.18 -13.05
C ARG A 235 10.94 -6.30 -13.60
N ALA A 236 11.16 -5.96 -14.86
CA ALA A 236 12.50 -5.95 -15.47
C ALA A 236 13.41 -4.83 -14.93
N MET A 237 12.85 -3.72 -14.46
CA MET A 237 13.58 -2.65 -13.78
C MET A 237 13.95 -3.07 -12.35
N GLN A 238 13.03 -3.67 -11.60
CA GLN A 238 13.29 -4.24 -10.28
C GLN A 238 14.40 -5.30 -10.34
N ASP A 239 14.35 -6.20 -11.31
CA ASP A 239 15.38 -7.22 -11.51
C ASP A 239 16.79 -6.61 -11.73
N ARG A 240 16.89 -5.55 -12.53
CA ARG A 240 18.16 -4.82 -12.74
C ARG A 240 18.60 -4.03 -11.50
N ASP A 241 17.66 -3.48 -10.76
CA ASP A 241 17.92 -2.77 -9.51
C ASP A 241 18.52 -3.72 -8.46
N LEU A 242 17.95 -4.92 -8.33
CA LEU A 242 18.41 -5.95 -7.42
C LEU A 242 19.73 -6.58 -7.87
N HIS A 243 19.97 -6.73 -9.17
CA HIS A 243 21.28 -7.09 -9.70
C HIS A 243 22.36 -6.07 -9.30
N ALA A 244 22.08 -4.77 -9.47
CA ALA A 244 23.01 -3.70 -9.06
C ALA A 244 23.22 -3.68 -7.54
N SER A 245 22.15 -3.86 -6.78
CA SER A 245 22.17 -3.95 -5.32
C SER A 245 23.01 -5.14 -4.82
N ALA A 246 22.86 -6.32 -5.43
CA ALA A 246 23.66 -7.49 -5.09
C ALA A 246 25.16 -7.23 -5.30
N ALA A 247 25.52 -6.60 -6.43
CA ALA A 247 26.90 -6.22 -6.71
C ALA A 247 27.45 -5.22 -5.67
N GLN A 248 26.63 -4.24 -5.24
CA GLN A 248 27.00 -3.29 -4.19
C GLN A 248 27.25 -4.00 -2.86
N ILE A 249 26.33 -4.86 -2.42
CA ILE A 249 26.45 -5.62 -1.16
C ILE A 249 27.71 -6.48 -1.16
N LEU A 250 27.99 -7.20 -2.25
CA LEU A 250 29.20 -8.01 -2.38
C LEU A 250 30.48 -7.18 -2.32
N SER A 251 30.48 -5.99 -2.92
CA SER A 251 31.62 -5.07 -2.88
C SER A 251 31.87 -4.55 -1.46
N GLU A 252 30.82 -4.11 -0.75
CA GLU A 252 30.92 -3.60 0.61
C GLU A 252 31.34 -4.67 1.62
N CYS A 253 30.85 -5.91 1.44
CA CYS A 253 31.14 -7.03 2.34
C CYS A 253 32.38 -7.85 1.93
N HIS A 254 33.13 -7.45 0.89
CA HIS A 254 34.17 -8.27 0.27
C HIS A 254 35.19 -8.85 1.27
N ALA A 255 35.69 -8.02 2.18
CA ALA A 255 36.69 -8.45 3.17
C ALA A 255 36.13 -9.52 4.13
N ALA A 256 34.92 -9.31 4.66
CA ALA A 256 34.25 -10.25 5.56
C ALA A 256 33.95 -11.58 4.86
N ILE A 257 33.46 -11.52 3.62
CA ILE A 257 33.17 -12.69 2.79
C ILE A 257 34.45 -13.48 2.51
N SER A 258 35.54 -12.80 2.16
CA SER A 258 36.85 -13.44 1.92
C SER A 258 37.35 -14.19 3.15
N ASP A 259 37.28 -13.57 4.32
CA ASP A 259 37.69 -14.22 5.57
C ASP A 259 36.78 -15.38 5.96
N PHE A 260 35.47 -15.26 5.72
CA PHE A 260 34.52 -16.34 5.95
C PHE A 260 34.86 -17.59 5.13
N TYR A 261 35.13 -17.46 3.83
CA TYR A 261 35.46 -18.61 3.00
C TYR A 261 36.79 -19.29 3.35
N LYS A 262 37.73 -18.59 4.01
CA LYS A 262 38.97 -19.21 4.52
C LYS A 262 38.69 -20.19 5.66
N ILE A 263 37.58 -20.02 6.39
CA ILE A 263 37.23 -20.84 7.55
C ILE A 263 35.99 -21.72 7.33
N ALA A 264 35.15 -21.43 6.33
CA ALA A 264 33.86 -22.09 6.11
C ALA A 264 33.96 -23.62 6.05
N ARG A 265 35.03 -24.17 5.45
CA ARG A 265 35.26 -25.63 5.41
C ARG A 265 35.40 -26.28 6.78
N LYS A 266 35.86 -25.53 7.79
CA LYS A 266 36.02 -26.01 9.17
C LYS A 266 34.73 -25.93 9.98
N LEU A 267 33.71 -25.28 9.43
CA LEU A 267 32.40 -25.07 10.06
C LEU A 267 31.33 -25.97 9.43
N GLU A 268 31.75 -27.11 8.88
CA GLU A 268 30.82 -28.10 8.36
C GLU A 268 29.88 -28.57 9.47
N GLY A 269 28.57 -28.48 9.22
CA GLY A 269 27.53 -28.77 10.21
C GLY A 269 27.08 -27.59 11.09
N ASN A 270 27.70 -26.42 10.99
CA ASN A 270 27.21 -25.20 11.67
C ASN A 270 26.11 -24.54 10.84
N GLU A 271 24.89 -24.41 11.40
CA GLU A 271 23.72 -23.93 10.63
C GLU A 271 23.83 -22.45 10.24
N LEU A 272 24.42 -21.63 11.11
CA LEU A 272 24.67 -20.21 10.83
C LEU A 272 25.62 -20.06 9.64
N SER A 273 26.77 -20.76 9.69
CA SER A 273 27.75 -20.76 8.61
C SER A 273 27.14 -21.29 7.31
N HIS A 274 26.31 -22.32 7.37
CA HIS A 274 25.62 -22.85 6.19
C HIS A 274 24.66 -21.81 5.59
N SER A 275 23.80 -21.20 6.41
CA SER A 275 22.81 -20.21 5.96
C SER A 275 23.48 -18.95 5.39
N LEU A 276 24.55 -18.46 6.03
CA LEU A 276 25.37 -17.36 5.48
C LEU A 276 26.04 -17.74 4.16
N GLY A 277 26.55 -18.96 4.04
CA GLY A 277 27.10 -19.47 2.79
C GLY A 277 26.08 -19.47 1.65
N MET A 278 24.84 -19.91 1.92
CA MET A 278 23.73 -19.89 0.96
C MET A 278 23.34 -18.46 0.58
N ALA A 279 23.23 -17.55 1.55
CA ALA A 279 22.94 -16.14 1.32
C ALA A 279 23.99 -15.48 0.41
N ILE A 280 25.28 -15.73 0.66
CA ILE A 280 26.38 -15.18 -0.16
C ILE A 280 26.36 -15.77 -1.57
N ILE A 281 26.11 -17.08 -1.72
CA ILE A 281 26.00 -17.71 -3.05
C ILE A 281 24.84 -17.08 -3.83
N ALA A 282 23.67 -16.92 -3.19
CA ALA A 282 22.51 -16.28 -3.81
C ALA A 282 22.83 -14.85 -4.27
N LEU A 283 23.59 -14.06 -3.48
CA LEU A 283 24.08 -12.74 -3.91
C LEU A 283 25.01 -12.82 -5.12
N PHE A 284 25.98 -13.74 -5.16
CA PHE A 284 26.87 -13.90 -6.32
C PHE A 284 26.10 -14.23 -7.60
N VAL A 285 25.03 -15.02 -7.49
CA VAL A 285 24.17 -15.39 -8.62
C VAL A 285 23.28 -14.20 -9.02
N ALA A 286 22.70 -13.48 -8.05
CA ALA A 286 21.91 -12.28 -8.30
C ALA A 286 22.73 -11.14 -8.94
N ALA A 287 24.02 -11.03 -8.61
CA ALA A 287 24.95 -10.05 -9.19
C ALA A 287 25.49 -10.47 -10.57
N ASN A 288 25.09 -11.62 -11.12
CA ASN A 288 25.56 -12.10 -12.41
C ASN A 288 24.57 -11.74 -13.52
N PRO A 289 24.98 -10.97 -14.54
CA PRO A 289 24.07 -10.47 -15.58
C PRO A 289 23.45 -11.56 -16.45
N ARG A 290 23.96 -12.80 -16.42
CA ARG A 290 23.35 -13.95 -17.12
C ARG A 290 21.97 -14.32 -16.58
N TYR A 291 21.69 -14.00 -15.32
CA TYR A 291 20.41 -14.30 -14.68
C TYR A 291 19.44 -13.11 -14.70
N LEU A 292 19.78 -12.01 -15.38
CA LEU A 292 18.80 -10.96 -15.61
C LEU A 292 17.60 -11.54 -16.34
N LEU A 293 16.40 -11.09 -16.00
CA LEU A 293 15.12 -11.60 -16.51
C LEU A 293 15.08 -11.65 -18.05
N GLN A 294 15.73 -10.69 -18.72
CA GLN A 294 15.86 -10.63 -20.18
C GLN A 294 16.82 -11.67 -20.79
N ASN A 295 17.68 -12.30 -19.98
CA ASN A 295 18.76 -13.19 -20.40
C ASN A 295 18.54 -14.66 -19.97
N THR A 296 17.54 -14.94 -19.14
CA THR A 296 17.29 -16.26 -18.55
C THR A 296 15.88 -16.75 -18.81
N MET A 297 15.73 -18.08 -18.94
CA MET A 297 14.43 -18.77 -18.93
C MET A 297 14.15 -19.42 -17.56
N GLY A 298 15.10 -19.36 -16.63
CA GLY A 298 14.99 -19.93 -15.28
C GLY A 298 14.84 -18.84 -14.20
N LYS A 299 15.33 -19.11 -12.99
CA LYS A 299 15.34 -18.11 -11.91
C LYS A 299 16.09 -16.84 -12.34
N SER A 300 15.49 -15.70 -12.03
CA SER A 300 15.98 -14.35 -12.32
C SER A 300 16.85 -13.76 -11.20
N CYS A 301 17.57 -12.67 -11.46
CA CYS A 301 18.33 -11.94 -10.44
C CYS A 301 17.45 -11.51 -9.27
N LEU A 302 16.22 -11.08 -9.55
CA LEU A 302 15.19 -10.76 -8.56
C LEU A 302 14.94 -11.94 -7.62
N GLN A 303 14.67 -13.12 -8.18
CA GLN A 303 14.38 -14.32 -7.38
C GLN A 303 15.60 -14.81 -6.58
N TYR A 304 16.81 -14.68 -7.13
CA TYR A 304 18.01 -15.00 -6.36
C TYR A 304 18.29 -13.97 -5.25
N PHE A 305 17.86 -12.72 -5.43
CA PHE A 305 17.95 -11.71 -4.37
C PHE A 305 16.94 -12.00 -3.24
N GLU A 306 15.73 -12.44 -3.59
CA GLU A 306 14.75 -12.96 -2.62
C GLU A 306 15.30 -14.17 -1.86
N ASP A 307 15.93 -15.13 -2.56
CA ASP A 307 16.63 -16.26 -1.94
C ASP A 307 17.71 -15.76 -0.96
N PHE A 308 18.50 -14.74 -1.32
CA PHE A 308 19.49 -14.12 -0.41
C PHE A 308 18.83 -13.59 0.87
N HIS A 309 17.77 -12.78 0.73
CA HIS A 309 17.08 -12.19 1.88
C HIS A 309 16.46 -13.26 2.78
N HIS A 310 15.86 -14.29 2.18
CA HIS A 310 15.35 -15.45 2.89
C HIS A 310 16.45 -16.18 3.68
N PHE A 311 17.60 -16.47 3.06
CA PHE A 311 18.73 -17.13 3.75
C PHE A 311 19.36 -16.26 4.83
N LEU A 312 19.39 -14.94 4.65
CA LEU A 312 19.85 -14.00 5.68
C LEU A 312 18.94 -14.03 6.91
N ARG A 313 17.61 -14.00 6.69
CA ARG A 313 16.61 -14.18 7.77
C ARG A 313 16.78 -15.52 8.48
N ARG A 314 16.96 -16.60 7.72
CA ARG A 314 17.21 -17.94 8.28
C ARG A 314 18.48 -17.95 9.14
N ALA A 315 19.56 -17.33 8.69
CA ALA A 315 20.83 -17.26 9.42
C ALA A 315 20.64 -16.65 10.83
N MET A 316 19.89 -15.55 10.93
CA MET A 316 19.61 -14.91 12.22
C MET A 316 18.68 -15.72 13.12
N ARG A 317 17.88 -16.64 12.58
CA ARG A 317 17.02 -17.52 13.37
C ARG A 317 17.70 -18.79 13.88
N THR A 318 18.94 -19.05 13.46
CA THR A 318 19.71 -20.21 13.91
C THR A 318 20.01 -20.13 15.41
N SER A 319 20.10 -21.30 16.06
CA SER A 319 20.42 -21.39 17.49
C SER A 319 21.79 -20.78 17.80
N GLU A 320 22.72 -20.89 16.86
CA GLU A 320 24.09 -20.41 16.96
C GLU A 320 24.14 -18.89 16.95
N TYR A 321 23.42 -18.22 16.04
CA TYR A 321 23.34 -16.76 16.06
C TYR A 321 22.70 -16.25 17.35
N GLN A 322 21.57 -16.84 17.76
CA GLN A 322 20.88 -16.44 18.98
C GLN A 322 21.76 -16.60 20.23
N LYS A 323 22.59 -17.66 20.30
CA LYS A 323 23.60 -17.82 21.35
C LYS A 323 24.68 -16.74 21.31
N LEU A 324 25.16 -16.35 20.12
CA LEU A 324 26.17 -15.30 19.97
C LEU A 324 25.65 -13.92 20.41
N ILE A 325 24.37 -13.63 20.19
CA ILE A 325 23.74 -12.40 20.68
C ILE A 325 23.54 -12.44 22.20
N ALA A 326 23.03 -13.55 22.73
CA ALA A 326 22.81 -13.69 24.18
C ALA A 326 24.13 -13.74 24.99
N TYR A 327 25.17 -14.33 24.42
CA TYR A 327 26.49 -14.50 25.02
C TYR A 327 27.56 -14.05 24.02
N PRO A 328 27.89 -12.75 23.98
CA PRO A 328 28.88 -12.21 23.06
C PRO A 328 30.21 -12.97 23.15
N PRO A 329 30.84 -13.29 22.01
CA PRO A 329 32.03 -14.14 22.00
C PRO A 329 33.21 -13.48 22.70
N ASP A 330 34.05 -14.31 23.35
CA ASP A 330 35.33 -13.86 23.90
C ASP A 330 36.24 -13.33 22.80
N LYS A 331 37.04 -12.29 23.08
CA LYS A 331 37.96 -11.66 22.11
C LYS A 331 38.91 -12.63 21.40
N THR A 332 39.12 -13.81 21.97
CA THR A 332 39.95 -14.89 21.41
C THR A 332 39.23 -15.73 20.36
N ASP A 333 37.90 -15.80 20.39
CA ASP A 333 37.10 -16.54 19.41
C ASP A 333 36.88 -15.72 18.13
N LYS A 334 37.91 -15.73 17.29
CA LYS A 334 37.91 -15.04 16.00
C LYS A 334 36.81 -15.54 15.06
N THR A 335 36.41 -16.79 15.18
CA THR A 335 35.42 -17.40 14.29
C THR A 335 34.02 -16.90 14.60
N ALA A 336 33.62 -16.93 15.87
CA ALA A 336 32.34 -16.38 16.30
C ALA A 336 32.23 -14.88 15.99
N HIS A 337 33.29 -14.11 16.22
CA HIS A 337 33.36 -12.69 15.84
C HIS A 337 33.14 -12.47 14.35
N LEU A 338 33.77 -13.29 13.50
CA LEU A 338 33.64 -13.18 12.06
C LEU A 338 32.22 -13.51 11.58
N LEU A 339 31.59 -14.57 12.09
CA LEU A 339 30.22 -14.93 11.72
C LEU A 339 29.22 -13.83 12.12
N MET A 340 29.36 -13.29 13.33
CA MET A 340 28.54 -12.19 13.82
C MET A 340 28.77 -10.90 13.01
N TYR A 341 30.03 -10.55 12.75
CA TYR A 341 30.40 -9.39 11.94
C TYR A 341 29.84 -9.49 10.52
N LEU A 342 30.02 -10.63 9.85
CA LEU A 342 29.51 -10.85 8.50
C LEU A 342 27.97 -10.74 8.45
N THR A 343 27.27 -11.31 9.42
CA THR A 343 25.80 -11.22 9.50
C THR A 343 25.35 -9.77 9.58
N HIS A 344 25.95 -8.99 10.49
CA HIS A 344 25.59 -7.57 10.66
C HIS A 344 26.02 -6.71 9.47
N ALA A 345 27.16 -7.01 8.83
CA ALA A 345 27.61 -6.32 7.62
C ALA A 345 26.66 -6.56 6.45
N LEU A 346 26.18 -7.79 6.24
CA LEU A 346 25.18 -8.09 5.22
C LEU A 346 23.86 -7.35 5.48
N CYS A 347 23.40 -7.30 6.74
CA CYS A 347 22.23 -6.51 7.12
C CYS A 347 22.46 -5.02 6.81
N ARG A 348 23.62 -4.46 7.19
CA ARG A 348 23.94 -3.06 6.91
C ARG A 348 23.89 -2.74 5.43
N SER A 349 24.61 -3.51 4.61
CA SER A 349 24.64 -3.29 3.16
C SER A 349 23.27 -3.49 2.51
N PHE A 350 22.42 -4.36 3.07
CA PHE A 350 21.03 -4.52 2.61
C PHE A 350 20.20 -3.24 2.84
N PHE A 351 20.30 -2.59 4.01
CA PHE A 351 19.58 -1.34 4.30
C PHE A 351 20.20 -0.09 3.65
N GLU A 352 21.52 -0.08 3.41
CA GLU A 352 22.24 1.08 2.85
C GLU A 352 22.47 1.00 1.32
N ARG A 353 21.92 -0.01 0.64
CA ARG A 353 22.02 -0.16 -0.83
C ARG A 353 21.36 1.03 -1.56
N ALA A 354 21.94 1.47 -2.67
CA ALA A 354 21.46 2.62 -3.44
C ALA A 354 20.61 2.23 -4.67
N GLY A 355 20.65 0.96 -5.09
CA GLY A 355 20.01 0.50 -6.33
C GLY A 355 20.76 0.95 -7.59
N GLY A 356 20.15 0.72 -8.76
CA GLY A 356 20.79 0.93 -10.07
C GLY A 356 19.90 1.49 -11.19
N VAL A 357 18.59 1.71 -10.96
CA VAL A 357 17.64 2.05 -12.04
C VAL A 357 16.99 3.43 -11.90
N LYS A 358 17.54 4.33 -11.08
CA LYS A 358 17.00 5.68 -10.83
C LYS A 358 16.73 6.49 -12.12
N LEU A 359 17.73 6.63 -12.99
CA LEU A 359 17.58 7.39 -14.24
C LEU A 359 16.57 6.77 -15.20
N GLU A 360 16.52 5.43 -15.25
CA GLU A 360 15.54 4.72 -16.06
C GLU A 360 14.12 4.92 -15.52
N THR A 361 13.97 4.92 -14.19
CA THR A 361 12.70 5.17 -13.51
C THR A 361 12.18 6.57 -13.76
N ILE A 362 13.06 7.58 -13.71
CA ILE A 362 12.74 8.95 -14.15
C ILE A 362 12.25 8.95 -15.60
N GLY A 363 12.91 8.21 -16.49
CA GLY A 363 12.49 8.04 -17.88
C GLY A 363 11.09 7.41 -18.03
N LEU A 364 10.78 6.38 -17.24
CA LEU A 364 9.47 5.74 -17.21
C LEU A 364 8.38 6.70 -16.72
N ILE A 365 8.65 7.47 -15.65
CA ILE A 365 7.71 8.46 -15.12
C ILE A 365 7.37 9.50 -16.19
N HIS A 366 8.38 10.08 -16.86
CA HIS A 366 8.17 11.04 -17.94
C HIS A 366 7.42 10.44 -19.13
N ARG A 367 7.70 9.19 -19.49
CA ARG A 367 6.99 8.48 -20.55
C ARG A 367 5.52 8.27 -20.20
N THR A 368 5.22 7.89 -18.97
CA THR A 368 3.87 7.69 -18.44
C THR A 368 3.08 9.00 -18.52
N MET A 369 3.68 10.11 -18.06
CA MET A 369 3.07 11.45 -18.16
C MET A 369 2.81 11.87 -19.61
N ARG A 370 3.76 11.62 -20.53
CA ARG A 370 3.60 11.95 -21.95
C ARG A 370 2.43 11.20 -22.59
N ARG A 371 2.30 9.90 -22.32
CA ARG A 371 1.20 9.08 -22.84
C ARG A 371 -0.15 9.51 -22.25
N GLY A 372 -0.21 9.83 -20.97
CA GLY A 372 -1.41 10.39 -20.34
C GLY A 372 -1.87 11.70 -20.99
N GLU A 373 -0.92 12.58 -21.36
CA GLU A 373 -1.20 13.80 -22.11
C GLU A 373 -1.75 13.50 -23.52
N GLU A 374 -1.17 12.54 -24.24
CA GLU A 374 -1.66 12.11 -25.57
C GLU A 374 -3.12 11.63 -25.50
N ILE A 375 -3.50 10.89 -24.45
CA ILE A 375 -4.88 10.43 -24.21
C ILE A 375 -5.81 11.63 -24.01
N LYS A 376 -5.41 12.62 -23.20
CA LYS A 376 -6.21 13.83 -22.96
C LYS A 376 -6.38 14.71 -24.18
N GLN A 377 -5.33 14.83 -24.99
CA GLN A 377 -5.37 15.59 -26.24
C GLN A 377 -6.35 14.97 -27.25
N LYS A 378 -6.38 13.65 -27.38
CA LYS A 378 -7.39 12.93 -28.19
C LYS A 378 -8.82 13.20 -27.69
N GLY A 379 -8.99 13.41 -26.37
CA GLY A 379 -10.27 13.75 -25.75
C GLY A 379 -10.65 15.24 -25.76
N ASN A 380 -9.98 16.10 -26.54
CA ASN A 380 -10.18 17.57 -26.56
C ASN A 380 -9.99 18.28 -25.20
N LYS A 381 -9.32 17.66 -24.22
CA LYS A 381 -9.03 18.22 -22.89
C LYS A 381 -7.55 18.55 -22.76
N ARG A 382 -7.04 19.47 -23.57
CA ARG A 382 -5.64 19.89 -23.48
C ARG A 382 -5.40 20.61 -22.15
N LEU A 383 -4.46 20.10 -21.36
CA LEU A 383 -4.03 20.78 -20.14
C LEU A 383 -3.13 21.97 -20.50
N VAL A 384 -3.46 23.14 -19.97
CA VAL A 384 -2.63 24.34 -20.13
C VAL A 384 -1.35 24.17 -19.31
N LYS A 385 -0.22 24.72 -19.76
CA LYS A 385 1.03 24.72 -18.98
C LYS A 385 0.80 25.37 -17.62
N GLY A 386 1.32 24.76 -16.54
CA GLY A 386 1.18 25.29 -15.20
C GLY A 386 1.79 26.69 -15.06
N GLU A 387 1.11 27.57 -14.30
CA GLU A 387 1.59 28.93 -14.03
C GLU A 387 2.83 28.95 -13.12
N SER A 388 2.90 27.99 -12.19
CA SER A 388 4.03 27.72 -11.31
C SER A 388 4.59 26.32 -11.59
N ILE A 389 5.80 26.05 -11.10
CA ILE A 389 6.36 24.70 -11.16
C ILE A 389 5.49 23.70 -10.37
N TRP A 390 4.91 24.13 -9.25
CA TRP A 390 4.05 23.32 -8.39
C TRP A 390 2.72 23.00 -9.08
N ASN A 391 2.13 23.97 -9.77
CA ASN A 391 1.01 23.73 -10.68
C ASN A 391 1.39 22.75 -11.80
N GLN A 392 2.63 22.80 -12.29
CA GLN A 392 3.10 21.81 -13.26
C GLN A 392 3.19 20.39 -12.66
N PHE A 393 3.63 20.23 -11.41
CA PHE A 393 3.61 18.94 -10.72
C PHE A 393 2.19 18.36 -10.60
N MET A 394 1.20 19.20 -10.28
CA MET A 394 -0.20 18.81 -10.20
C MET A 394 -0.76 18.35 -11.56
N LEU A 395 -0.46 19.11 -12.62
CA LEU A 395 -0.84 18.74 -13.99
C LEU A 395 -0.13 17.46 -14.44
N ASP A 396 1.13 17.28 -14.05
CA ASP A 396 1.91 16.08 -14.37
C ASP A 396 1.34 14.84 -13.67
N ASP A 397 0.89 14.96 -12.42
CA ASP A 397 0.16 13.90 -11.71
C ASP A 397 -1.15 13.54 -12.41
N GLU A 398 -1.91 14.54 -12.85
CA GLU A 398 -3.16 14.32 -13.57
C GLU A 398 -2.94 13.55 -14.88
N LYS A 399 -1.85 13.84 -15.61
CA LYS A 399 -1.44 13.07 -16.79
C LYS A 399 -1.03 11.66 -16.39
N PHE A 400 -0.21 11.51 -15.36
CA PHE A 400 0.28 10.22 -14.88
C PHE A 400 -0.88 9.28 -14.52
N ARG A 401 -1.84 9.78 -13.71
CA ARG A 401 -3.06 9.04 -13.35
C ARG A 401 -3.95 8.72 -14.54
N THR A 402 -4.01 9.60 -15.55
CA THR A 402 -4.84 9.34 -16.74
C THR A 402 -4.42 8.05 -17.45
N LEU A 403 -3.11 7.78 -17.54
CA LEU A 403 -2.64 6.52 -18.11
C LEU A 403 -2.91 5.34 -17.16
N LEU A 404 -2.55 5.49 -15.88
CA LEU A 404 -2.69 4.40 -14.90
C LEU A 404 -4.14 4.03 -14.58
N ALA A 405 -5.11 4.91 -14.83
CA ALA A 405 -6.52 4.58 -14.71
C ALA A 405 -6.97 3.45 -15.65
N LYS A 406 -6.19 3.13 -16.70
CA LYS A 406 -6.40 1.95 -17.54
C LYS A 406 -5.94 0.64 -16.90
N PHE A 407 -5.24 0.73 -15.77
CA PHE A 407 -4.63 -0.40 -15.05
C PHE A 407 -4.99 -0.33 -13.54
N PRO A 408 -6.28 -0.31 -13.16
CA PRO A 408 -6.70 0.01 -11.79
C PRO A 408 -6.36 -1.05 -10.74
N ASN A 409 -6.22 -2.31 -11.16
CA ASN A 409 -6.25 -3.48 -10.26
C ASN A 409 -4.86 -3.95 -9.79
N GLY A 410 -3.78 -3.17 -10.02
CA GLY A 410 -2.40 -3.54 -9.65
C GLY A 410 -2.22 -3.98 -8.19
N PRO A 411 -2.65 -3.19 -7.18
CA PRO A 411 -2.52 -3.56 -5.77
C PRO A 411 -3.27 -4.85 -5.41
N LEU A 412 -4.44 -5.06 -6.02
CA LEU A 412 -5.30 -6.21 -5.77
C LEU A 412 -4.72 -7.48 -6.39
N PHE A 413 -4.22 -7.39 -7.62
CA PHE A 413 -3.56 -8.53 -8.28
C PHE A 413 -2.34 -9.02 -7.50
N LYS A 414 -1.52 -8.12 -6.94
CA LYS A 414 -0.39 -8.52 -6.10
C LYS A 414 -0.81 -9.30 -4.86
N ILE A 415 -1.93 -8.92 -4.25
CA ILE A 415 -2.46 -9.62 -3.07
C ILE A 415 -3.04 -10.97 -3.46
N LEU A 416 -3.77 -11.03 -4.57
CA LEU A 416 -4.30 -12.30 -5.09
C LEU A 416 -3.17 -13.25 -5.48
N ASP A 417 -2.08 -12.75 -6.06
CA ASP A 417 -0.91 -13.56 -6.40
C ASP A 417 -0.24 -14.11 -5.14
N LEU A 418 -0.03 -13.28 -4.10
CA LEU A 418 0.49 -13.74 -2.80
C LEU A 418 -0.41 -14.82 -2.17
N ILE A 419 -1.73 -14.63 -2.21
CA ILE A 419 -2.69 -15.61 -1.69
C ILE A 419 -2.69 -16.91 -2.52
N ARG A 420 -2.41 -16.83 -3.83
CA ARG A 420 -2.37 -17.98 -4.74
C ARG A 420 -1.08 -18.80 -4.62
N GLU A 421 0.06 -18.12 -4.55
CA GLU A 421 1.39 -18.74 -4.50
C GLU A 421 1.59 -19.55 -3.21
N GLU A 422 0.89 -19.21 -2.12
CA GLU A 422 1.05 -19.86 -0.81
C GLU A 422 -0.09 -20.82 -0.42
N GLN A 423 -1.00 -21.20 -1.35
CA GLN A 423 -2.03 -22.22 -1.08
C GLN A 423 -1.46 -23.63 -0.81
N GLU A 424 -0.14 -23.81 -0.83
CA GLU A 424 0.53 -25.09 -0.60
C GLU A 424 0.98 -25.31 0.87
N GLU A 425 1.13 -24.29 1.72
CA GLU A 425 1.46 -24.44 3.17
C GLU A 425 0.86 -23.30 4.03
N ASP A 426 0.07 -23.64 5.07
CA ASP A 426 -0.50 -22.80 6.15
C ASP A 426 -0.80 -21.31 5.87
N ILE A 427 -2.11 -20.98 5.80
CA ILE A 427 -2.79 -19.69 5.49
C ILE A 427 -2.40 -18.51 6.42
N ASN A 428 -1.12 -18.15 6.51
CA ASN A 428 -0.63 -17.12 7.44
C ASN A 428 0.43 -16.24 6.80
N ILE A 429 0.00 -15.30 5.96
CA ILE A 429 0.84 -14.22 5.43
C ILE A 429 0.75 -13.02 6.36
N PRO A 430 1.72 -12.79 7.27
CA PRO A 430 1.73 -11.59 8.08
C PRO A 430 2.09 -10.39 7.21
N PHE A 431 1.65 -9.21 7.66
CA PHE A 431 2.12 -7.95 7.12
C PHE A 431 3.62 -7.80 7.43
N ASP A 432 4.46 -7.81 6.38
CA ASP A 432 5.92 -7.67 6.46
C ASP A 432 6.40 -6.95 5.21
N PRO A 433 6.42 -5.60 5.18
CA PRO A 433 6.72 -4.83 3.98
C PRO A 433 8.07 -5.21 3.35
N ILE A 434 9.08 -5.44 4.19
CA ILE A 434 10.44 -5.77 3.73
C ILE A 434 10.46 -7.17 3.11
N GLY A 435 9.79 -8.15 3.74
CA GLY A 435 9.60 -9.48 3.18
C GLY A 435 8.72 -9.50 1.92
N GLN A 436 7.84 -8.51 1.77
CA GLN A 436 6.94 -8.31 0.62
C GLN A 436 7.57 -7.40 -0.45
N ASN A 437 8.90 -7.45 -0.60
CA ASN A 437 9.67 -6.77 -1.64
C ASN A 437 9.62 -5.23 -1.63
N ASN A 438 9.12 -4.59 -0.56
CA ASN A 438 9.34 -3.16 -0.32
C ASN A 438 10.68 -2.97 0.41
N LEU A 439 11.75 -3.06 -0.36
CA LEU A 439 13.10 -3.20 0.21
C LEU A 439 13.74 -1.84 0.55
N PRO A 440 14.44 -1.71 1.70
CA PRO A 440 14.98 -0.44 2.19
C PRO A 440 16.21 0.03 1.41
N SER A 441 16.28 1.32 1.03
CA SER A 441 17.38 1.89 0.24
C SER A 441 17.93 3.18 0.81
N ARG A 442 19.19 3.47 0.53
CA ARG A 442 19.73 4.82 0.61
C ARG A 442 19.33 5.63 -0.62
N ILE A 443 18.69 6.78 -0.41
CA ILE A 443 18.02 7.56 -1.46
C ILE A 443 18.80 8.82 -1.82
N PHE A 444 19.19 9.60 -0.80
CA PHE A 444 20.05 10.76 -0.95
C PHE A 444 20.83 11.01 0.33
N GLN A 445 21.75 11.97 0.29
CA GLN A 445 22.54 12.35 1.45
C GLN A 445 22.37 13.84 1.75
N ILE A 446 22.27 14.17 3.02
CA ILE A 446 22.33 15.54 3.51
C ILE A 446 23.73 15.76 4.09
N GLU A 447 24.35 16.87 3.72
CA GLU A 447 25.62 17.29 4.30
C GLU A 447 25.38 18.51 5.18
N LYS A 448 25.83 18.48 6.44
CA LYS A 448 25.74 19.56 7.43
C LYS A 448 27.10 19.70 8.12
N VAL A 449 27.76 20.86 7.99
CA VAL A 449 29.08 21.12 8.61
C VAL A 449 30.10 19.98 8.31
N GLY A 450 30.11 19.48 7.06
CA GLY A 450 30.97 18.37 6.63
C GLY A 450 30.56 16.98 7.14
N LYS A 451 29.55 16.87 8.01
CA LYS A 451 28.95 15.60 8.43
C LYS A 451 27.90 15.17 7.41
N LYS A 452 27.99 13.92 7.02
CA LYS A 452 27.09 13.27 6.07
C LYS A 452 25.99 12.51 6.82
N ILE A 453 24.75 12.71 6.41
CA ILE A 453 23.56 12.08 6.96
C ILE A 453 22.83 11.39 5.82
N ASP A 454 22.77 10.06 5.86
CA ASP A 454 22.11 9.28 4.83
C ASP A 454 20.59 9.31 5.03
N VAL A 455 19.83 9.63 3.98
CA VAL A 455 18.36 9.52 4.01
C VAL A 455 17.97 8.20 3.38
N LEU A 456 17.27 7.38 4.16
CA LEU A 456 16.86 6.03 3.78
C LEU A 456 15.36 5.98 3.50
N HIS A 457 14.98 5.35 2.38
CA HIS A 457 13.67 4.76 2.22
C HIS A 457 13.60 3.52 3.11
N LEU A 458 12.69 3.52 4.06
CA LEU A 458 12.52 2.42 5.02
C LEU A 458 11.02 2.26 5.32
N PRO A 459 10.36 1.23 4.79
CA PRO A 459 9.03 0.86 5.27
C PRO A 459 9.11 0.37 6.72
N SER A 460 7.96 0.20 7.37
CA SER A 460 7.93 -0.27 8.75
C SER A 460 8.72 -1.58 8.89
N PRO A 461 9.80 -1.62 9.71
CA PRO A 461 10.61 -2.82 9.89
C PRO A 461 9.93 -3.79 10.86
N ILE A 462 8.63 -3.99 10.66
CA ILE A 462 7.73 -4.72 11.54
C ILE A 462 7.08 -5.86 10.74
N ARG A 463 7.01 -7.02 11.37
CA ARG A 463 6.16 -8.14 11.01
C ARG A 463 4.93 -8.14 11.92
N GLN A 464 3.74 -8.17 11.33
CA GLN A 464 2.48 -8.13 12.06
C GLN A 464 1.49 -9.17 11.50
N ALA A 465 1.23 -10.20 12.29
CA ALA A 465 0.20 -11.21 11.98
C ALA A 465 -1.16 -10.89 12.63
N GLN A 466 -1.14 -10.18 13.76
CA GLN A 466 -2.32 -9.88 14.58
C GLN A 466 -2.43 -8.37 14.80
N ILE A 467 -3.66 -7.83 14.83
CA ILE A 467 -3.89 -6.39 14.93
C ILE A 467 -3.24 -5.74 16.16
N HIS A 468 -3.17 -6.46 17.28
CA HIS A 468 -2.65 -5.94 18.54
C HIS A 468 -1.17 -6.30 18.79
N LYS A 469 -0.52 -7.05 17.89
CA LYS A 469 0.84 -7.57 18.10
C LYS A 469 1.73 -7.36 16.88
N ALA A 470 2.79 -6.58 17.09
CA ALA A 470 3.82 -6.26 16.10
C ALA A 470 5.19 -6.68 16.63
N GLU A 471 6.00 -7.30 15.77
CA GLU A 471 7.37 -7.74 16.08
C GLU A 471 8.35 -7.14 15.06
N PHE A 472 9.60 -6.91 15.44
CA PHE A 472 10.59 -6.43 14.47
C PHE A 472 11.09 -7.54 13.57
N VAL A 473 11.41 -7.17 12.34
CA VAL A 473 12.16 -8.07 11.46
C VAL A 473 13.62 -8.17 11.94
N ASP A 474 14.14 -9.38 11.93
CA ASP A 474 15.47 -9.72 12.47
C ASP A 474 16.59 -8.91 11.79
N GLU A 475 16.46 -8.66 10.47
CA GLU A 475 17.48 -7.96 9.69
C GLU A 475 17.61 -6.49 10.08
N PHE A 476 16.54 -5.86 10.56
CA PHE A 476 16.60 -4.48 11.03
C PHE A 476 17.37 -4.39 12.35
N GLN A 477 17.17 -5.36 13.25
CA GLN A 477 17.99 -5.48 14.45
C GLN A 477 19.46 -5.75 14.10
N GLY A 478 19.71 -6.62 13.12
CA GLY A 478 21.06 -6.85 12.57
C GLY A 478 21.71 -5.57 12.02
N PHE A 479 20.94 -4.73 11.33
CA PHE A 479 21.38 -3.40 10.90
C PHE A 479 21.73 -2.51 12.09
N LEU A 480 20.88 -2.40 13.11
CA LEU A 480 21.18 -1.59 14.30
C LEU A 480 22.44 -2.08 15.05
N ARG A 481 22.62 -3.40 15.17
CA ARG A 481 23.84 -4.01 15.75
C ARG A 481 25.09 -3.68 14.93
N SER A 482 24.97 -3.52 13.62
CA SER A 482 26.10 -3.11 12.78
C SER A 482 26.59 -1.68 13.10
N LEU A 483 25.70 -0.79 13.55
CA LEU A 483 26.03 0.60 13.84
C LEU A 483 26.92 0.75 15.08
N THR A 484 26.94 -0.25 15.97
CA THR A 484 27.80 -0.27 17.17
C THR A 484 29.25 -0.59 16.86
N GLN A 485 29.52 -1.13 15.67
CA GLN A 485 30.86 -1.52 15.25
C GLN A 485 31.68 -0.31 14.78
N ASP A 486 31.01 0.81 14.51
CA ASP A 486 31.65 2.06 14.12
C ASP A 486 32.15 2.84 15.35
N SER A 487 33.23 3.60 15.16
CA SER A 487 33.79 4.50 16.17
C SER A 487 33.90 5.91 15.60
N PRO A 488 33.08 6.88 16.05
CA PRO A 488 32.03 6.75 17.07
C PRO A 488 30.82 5.92 16.58
N VAL A 489 30.03 5.42 17.54
CA VAL A 489 28.79 4.66 17.27
C VAL A 489 27.86 5.49 16.36
N ARG A 490 27.40 4.86 15.28
CA ARG A 490 26.44 5.51 14.37
C ARG A 490 25.02 5.47 14.97
N LYS A 491 24.23 6.46 14.59
CA LYS A 491 22.84 6.64 15.05
C LYS A 491 21.91 6.71 13.85
N HIS A 492 20.80 6.00 13.93
CA HIS A 492 19.68 6.07 13.00
C HIS A 492 18.51 6.78 13.67
N LEU A 493 17.95 7.79 13.00
CA LEU A 493 16.75 8.49 13.42
C LEU A 493 15.56 8.02 12.58
N ILE A 494 14.56 7.41 13.22
CA ILE A 494 13.28 7.12 12.59
C ILE A 494 12.32 8.28 12.84
N ILE A 495 11.86 8.92 11.77
CA ILE A 495 10.67 9.76 11.81
C ILE A 495 9.48 8.86 11.51
N ASN A 496 8.83 8.37 12.57
CA ASN A 496 7.65 7.55 12.51
C ASN A 496 6.44 8.43 12.18
N LEU A 497 5.77 8.19 11.07
CA LEU A 497 4.65 8.98 10.56
C LEU A 497 3.29 8.33 10.87
N GLN A 498 3.31 7.20 11.59
CA GLN A 498 2.11 6.50 12.02
C GLN A 498 1.40 7.24 13.15
N ASP A 499 0.09 7.08 13.24
CA ASP A 499 -0.73 7.62 14.30
C ASP A 499 -0.91 6.62 15.44
N ARG A 500 -0.17 6.83 16.53
CA ARG A 500 -0.29 6.00 17.74
C ARG A 500 -1.64 6.14 18.46
N SER A 501 -2.50 7.10 18.09
CA SER A 501 -3.86 7.18 18.63
C SER A 501 -4.85 6.31 17.85
N SER A 502 -4.47 5.88 16.63
CA SER A 502 -5.26 4.97 15.81
C SER A 502 -5.09 3.52 16.26
N TRP A 503 -6.21 2.82 16.43
CA TRP A 503 -6.20 1.39 16.77
C TRP A 503 -5.50 0.53 15.69
N LYS A 504 -5.55 0.95 14.41
CA LYS A 504 -4.91 0.24 13.29
C LYS A 504 -3.38 0.29 13.36
N GLU A 505 -2.83 1.40 13.87
CA GLU A 505 -1.40 1.67 13.82
C GLU A 505 -0.70 1.59 15.19
N TYR A 506 -1.47 1.56 16.28
CA TYR A 506 -0.98 1.56 17.66
C TYR A 506 0.08 0.50 17.91
N ALA A 507 -0.19 -0.76 17.53
CA ALA A 507 0.72 -1.88 17.81
C ALA A 507 2.10 -1.68 17.17
N ARG A 508 2.14 -1.29 15.89
CA ARG A 508 3.39 -1.02 15.15
C ARG A 508 4.11 0.19 15.70
N SER A 509 3.39 1.29 15.89
CA SER A 509 3.96 2.55 16.39
C SER A 509 4.60 2.34 17.78
N LYS A 510 3.90 1.66 18.68
CA LYS A 510 4.40 1.30 20.01
C LYS A 510 5.61 0.37 19.95
N ALA A 511 5.63 -0.60 19.04
CA ALA A 511 6.79 -1.48 18.86
C ALA A 511 8.03 -0.67 18.45
N ILE A 512 7.91 0.20 17.43
CA ILE A 512 8.97 1.12 16.96
C ILE A 512 9.50 1.99 18.11
N GLU A 513 8.60 2.64 18.84
CA GLU A 513 8.94 3.52 19.97
C GLU A 513 9.63 2.76 21.11
N ASN A 514 9.16 1.56 21.45
CA ASN A 514 9.73 0.78 22.55
C ASN A 514 11.14 0.25 22.25
N LEU A 515 11.48 0.04 20.99
CA LEU A 515 12.79 -0.53 20.62
C LEU A 515 13.95 0.37 21.03
N GLN A 516 13.79 1.69 20.97
CA GLN A 516 14.84 2.62 21.39
C GLN A 516 15.12 2.55 22.90
N PHE A 517 14.20 2.02 23.71
CA PHE A 517 14.41 1.84 25.15
C PHE A 517 15.05 0.50 25.48
N ASN A 518 15.19 -0.40 24.51
CA ASN A 518 15.94 -1.63 24.69
C ASN A 518 17.40 -1.29 24.96
N ALA A 519 17.98 -1.86 26.01
CA ALA A 519 19.37 -1.65 26.39
C ALA A 519 20.36 -1.99 25.26
N GLU A 520 19.97 -2.86 24.34
CA GLU A 520 20.75 -3.19 23.15
C GLU A 520 20.82 -2.05 22.11
N PHE A 521 19.74 -1.25 21.97
CA PHE A 521 19.53 -0.32 20.85
C PHE A 521 19.44 1.17 21.24
N ASN A 522 19.45 1.49 22.52
CA ASN A 522 19.26 2.85 23.03
C ASN A 522 20.35 3.86 22.65
N HIS A 523 21.48 3.41 22.11
CA HIS A 523 22.58 4.29 21.69
C HIS A 523 22.63 4.49 20.17
N GLN A 524 21.93 3.65 19.41
CA GLN A 524 21.98 3.55 17.96
C GLN A 524 20.65 3.99 17.33
N LEU A 525 19.53 3.84 18.04
CA LEU A 525 18.20 4.17 17.53
C LEU A 525 17.60 5.36 18.28
N LEU A 526 17.05 6.31 17.54
CA LEU A 526 16.22 7.40 18.04
C LEU A 526 14.92 7.38 17.26
N VAL A 527 13.78 7.54 17.92
CA VAL A 527 12.46 7.54 17.27
C VAL A 527 11.70 8.80 17.64
N ILE A 528 11.10 9.44 16.65
CA ILE A 528 10.18 10.56 16.80
C ILE A 528 8.89 10.19 16.07
N THR A 529 7.73 10.28 16.72
CA THR A 529 6.43 10.04 16.09
C THR A 529 5.73 11.35 15.78
N LEU A 530 5.37 11.55 14.52
CA LEU A 530 4.57 12.66 13.98
C LEU A 530 3.28 12.09 13.36
N PRO A 531 2.11 12.18 14.02
CA PRO A 531 0.91 11.47 13.59
C PRO A 531 0.30 12.10 12.33
N LYS A 532 0.62 11.57 11.14
CA LYS A 532 0.11 12.03 9.83
C LYS A 532 -1.25 11.44 9.42
N TYR A 533 -1.89 10.72 10.32
CA TYR A 533 -3.24 10.18 10.13
C TYR A 533 -4.26 10.69 11.17
N SER A 534 -3.86 11.61 12.04
CA SER A 534 -4.72 12.15 13.09
C SER A 534 -5.75 13.16 12.58
N ASP A 535 -6.84 13.31 13.33
CA ASP A 535 -7.85 14.35 13.08
C ASP A 535 -7.24 15.76 13.09
N PHE A 536 -6.28 16.01 13.98
CA PHE A 536 -5.57 17.28 14.01
C PHE A 536 -4.76 17.47 12.73
N TYR A 537 -4.02 16.46 12.28
CA TYR A 537 -3.26 16.58 11.03
C TYR A 537 -4.17 16.88 9.83
N TYR A 538 -5.35 16.28 9.76
CA TYR A 538 -6.31 16.49 8.67
C TYR A 538 -7.29 17.65 8.87
N GLN A 539 -7.25 18.30 10.04
CA GLN A 539 -8.18 19.35 10.41
C GLN A 539 -9.65 18.91 10.29
N ASN A 540 -9.92 17.66 10.70
CA ASN A 540 -11.24 17.03 10.72
C ASN A 540 -11.94 17.23 12.08
N ASN A 541 -13.20 16.79 12.16
CA ASN A 541 -13.98 16.74 13.39
C ASN A 541 -13.97 18.08 14.17
N GLU A 542 -13.49 18.08 15.41
CA GLU A 542 -13.43 19.27 16.27
C GLU A 542 -12.52 20.39 15.72
N TYR A 543 -11.60 20.08 14.80
CA TYR A 543 -10.67 21.03 14.18
C TYR A 543 -11.20 21.65 12.88
N LEU A 544 -12.33 21.16 12.35
CA LEU A 544 -12.89 21.62 11.07
C LEU A 544 -13.23 23.12 11.11
N SER A 545 -13.82 23.58 12.22
CA SER A 545 -14.25 24.95 12.43
C SER A 545 -13.20 25.86 13.09
N LEU A 546 -11.96 25.39 13.27
CA LEU A 546 -10.90 26.12 13.98
C LEU A 546 -10.25 27.22 13.11
N ASN A 547 -11.07 28.13 12.60
CA ASN A 547 -10.67 29.12 11.60
C ASN A 547 -9.90 30.31 12.16
N LYS A 548 -9.95 30.57 13.47
CA LYS A 548 -9.19 31.66 14.11
C LYS A 548 -7.75 31.21 14.30
N ALA A 549 -6.80 32.01 13.81
CA ALA A 549 -5.38 31.66 13.82
C ALA A 549 -4.85 31.42 15.23
N ASP A 550 -5.19 32.30 16.19
CA ASP A 550 -4.76 32.17 17.59
C ASP A 550 -5.27 30.89 18.24
N ASP A 551 -6.53 30.50 17.96
CA ASP A 551 -7.12 29.29 18.52
C ASP A 551 -6.47 28.04 17.92
N PHE A 552 -6.20 28.05 16.60
CA PHE A 552 -5.45 26.99 15.91
C PHE A 552 -4.03 26.86 16.44
N ILE A 553 -3.28 27.95 16.55
CA ILE A 553 -1.88 27.93 17.02
C ILE A 553 -1.81 27.43 18.46
N LYS A 554 -2.72 27.86 19.34
CA LYS A 554 -2.82 27.33 20.71
C LYS A 554 -3.15 25.85 20.75
N ALA A 555 -4.07 25.39 19.89
CA ALA A 555 -4.37 23.96 19.77
C ALA A 555 -3.14 23.19 19.31
N PHE A 556 -2.40 23.69 18.31
CA PHE A 556 -1.17 23.05 17.82
C PHE A 556 -0.08 23.01 18.89
N GLU A 557 0.14 24.12 19.58
CA GLU A 557 1.08 24.21 20.69
C GLU A 557 0.75 23.21 21.79
N LYS A 558 -0.54 23.05 22.13
CA LYS A 558 -1.00 22.03 23.08
C LYS A 558 -0.63 20.64 22.58
N GLN A 559 -0.96 20.30 21.33
CA GLN A 559 -0.64 18.99 20.74
C GLN A 559 0.87 18.67 20.87
N LEU A 560 1.74 19.65 20.65
CA LEU A 560 3.20 19.44 20.72
C LEU A 560 3.75 19.38 22.16
N LYS A 561 3.15 20.09 23.11
CA LYS A 561 3.61 20.17 24.52
C LYS A 561 3.06 19.07 25.42
N THR A 562 1.95 18.43 25.02
CA THR A 562 1.35 17.28 25.72
C THR A 562 1.35 16.03 24.81
N PRO A 563 2.54 15.51 24.43
CA PRO A 563 2.68 14.40 23.48
C PRO A 563 1.91 13.14 23.93
N GLU A 564 1.75 12.94 25.24
CA GLU A 564 1.02 11.80 25.80
C GLU A 564 -0.46 11.77 25.42
N GLU A 565 -1.06 12.92 25.05
CA GLU A 565 -2.48 13.08 24.72
C GLU A 565 -2.74 13.30 23.21
N SER A 566 -1.68 13.48 22.39
CA SER A 566 -1.78 14.08 21.04
C SER A 566 -1.25 13.21 19.90
N GLY A 567 -0.89 11.96 20.18
CA GLY A 567 -0.34 11.03 19.18
C GLY A 567 1.13 11.28 18.83
N TYR A 568 1.77 12.29 19.42
CA TYR A 568 3.21 12.53 19.25
C TYR A 568 4.03 11.62 20.16
N PHE A 569 5.26 11.34 19.75
CA PHE A 569 6.26 10.71 20.61
C PHE A 569 7.59 11.42 20.44
N LEU A 570 8.20 11.80 21.55
CA LEU A 570 9.44 12.56 21.57
C LEU A 570 10.45 11.83 22.48
N PRO A 571 11.64 11.49 21.97
CA PRO A 571 12.63 10.74 22.72
C PRO A 571 13.25 11.64 23.81
N PRO A 572 13.66 11.09 24.96
CA PRO A 572 14.20 11.86 26.09
C PRO A 572 15.47 12.65 25.74
N GLU A 573 16.20 12.24 24.71
CA GLU A 573 17.36 12.95 24.15
C GLU A 573 17.00 14.34 23.61
N LEU A 574 15.74 14.55 23.20
CA LEU A 574 15.20 15.88 22.94
C LEU A 574 14.81 16.53 24.26
N LYS A 575 15.73 17.31 24.83
CA LYS A 575 15.48 18.06 26.07
C LYS A 575 14.22 18.90 25.95
N LYS A 576 13.20 18.57 26.77
CA LYS A 576 11.88 19.21 26.77
C LYS A 576 11.94 20.74 26.77
N GLY A 577 12.78 21.35 27.62
CA GLY A 577 12.90 22.81 27.69
C GLY A 577 13.48 23.47 26.43
N GLU A 578 14.43 22.82 25.74
CA GLU A 578 14.97 23.35 24.46
C GLU A 578 13.92 23.22 23.35
N LEU A 579 13.13 22.14 23.38
CA LEU A 579 12.05 21.91 22.43
C LEU A 579 10.89 22.90 22.61
N GLU A 580 10.43 23.12 23.85
CA GLU A 580 9.38 24.10 24.14
C GLU A 580 9.79 25.50 23.68
N GLN A 581 11.03 25.90 23.93
CA GLN A 581 11.57 27.17 23.44
C GLN A 581 11.62 27.26 21.91
N PHE A 582 11.87 26.14 21.23
CA PHE A 582 11.79 26.08 19.77
C PHE A 582 10.35 26.26 19.29
N ILE A 583 9.40 25.52 19.87
CA ILE A 583 7.96 25.59 19.55
C ILE A 583 7.43 27.01 19.73
N ASP A 584 7.74 27.64 20.86
CA ASP A 584 7.29 29.00 21.23
C ASP A 584 7.76 30.07 20.25
N LYS A 585 8.88 29.83 19.56
CA LYS A 585 9.43 30.76 18.57
C LYS A 585 9.02 30.41 17.14
N VAL A 586 9.00 29.13 16.80
CA VAL A 586 8.78 28.67 15.42
C VAL A 586 7.32 28.83 15.00
N LEU A 587 6.34 28.56 15.88
CA LEU A 587 4.92 28.71 15.50
C LEU A 587 4.56 30.17 15.17
N PRO A 588 4.90 31.18 16.00
CA PRO A 588 4.67 32.58 15.64
C PRO A 588 5.48 33.01 14.42
N ALA A 589 6.70 32.50 14.24
CA ALA A 589 7.51 32.80 13.07
C ALA A 589 6.86 32.26 11.78
N ILE A 590 6.33 31.04 11.80
CA ILE A 590 5.62 30.46 10.64
C ILE A 590 4.38 31.30 10.33
N HIS A 591 3.57 31.64 11.34
CA HIS A 591 2.38 32.46 11.15
C HIS A 591 2.71 33.83 10.56
N LYS A 592 3.79 34.45 11.03
CA LYS A 592 4.25 35.75 10.53
C LYS A 592 4.75 35.66 9.10
N HIS A 593 5.65 34.72 8.81
CA HIS A 593 6.42 34.73 7.57
C HIS A 593 5.82 33.93 6.42
N PHE A 594 4.96 32.94 6.68
CA PHE A 594 4.31 32.16 5.62
C PHE A 594 2.79 32.42 5.51
N PHE A 595 2.22 33.08 6.51
CA PHE A 595 0.78 33.37 6.58
C PHE A 595 0.47 34.83 6.89
N HIS A 596 1.50 35.70 6.92
CA HIS A 596 1.33 37.15 7.03
C HIS A 596 0.50 37.60 8.24
N GLN A 597 0.58 36.86 9.35
CA GLN A 597 -0.21 37.08 10.57
C GLN A 597 -1.73 37.22 10.31
N LYS A 598 -2.26 36.52 9.30
CA LYS A 598 -3.71 36.53 9.03
C LYS A 598 -4.46 36.05 10.27
N ASN A 599 -5.46 36.82 10.71
CA ASN A 599 -6.31 36.50 11.85
C ASN A 599 -7.12 35.21 11.66
N SER A 600 -7.38 34.83 10.40
CA SER A 600 -8.10 33.62 10.07
C SER A 600 -7.32 32.77 9.07
N LEU A 601 -7.25 31.47 9.36
CA LEU A 601 -6.64 30.46 8.52
C LEU A 601 -7.74 29.51 8.03
N THR A 602 -7.85 29.35 6.71
CA THR A 602 -8.71 28.31 6.11
C THR A 602 -8.18 26.92 6.46
N ARG A 603 -8.99 25.88 6.28
CA ARG A 603 -8.57 24.48 6.47
C ARG A 603 -7.26 24.17 5.75
N ARG A 604 -7.18 24.47 4.45
CA ARG A 604 -5.96 24.31 3.64
C ARG A 604 -4.76 25.09 4.20
N ASN A 605 -4.96 26.32 4.67
CA ASN A 605 -3.87 27.08 5.30
C ASN A 605 -3.36 26.40 6.58
N ARG A 606 -4.25 25.82 7.39
CA ARG A 606 -3.87 25.08 8.61
C ARG A 606 -3.13 23.79 8.27
N GLU A 607 -3.58 23.08 7.24
CA GLU A 607 -2.89 21.88 6.71
C GLU A 607 -1.49 22.22 6.20
N ASP A 608 -1.33 23.29 5.40
CA ASP A 608 -0.02 23.80 4.96
C ASP A 608 0.85 24.19 6.17
N PHE A 609 0.26 24.82 7.19
CA PHE A 609 0.97 25.25 8.40
C PHE A 609 1.60 24.05 9.12
N ILE A 610 0.84 22.96 9.28
CA ILE A 610 1.32 21.72 9.91
C ILE A 610 2.46 21.12 9.11
N GLU A 611 2.33 21.04 7.78
CA GLU A 611 3.40 20.51 6.91
C GLU A 611 4.68 21.35 6.99
N ILE A 612 4.57 22.68 6.94
CA ILE A 612 5.71 23.59 7.07
C ILE A 612 6.37 23.42 8.44
N PHE A 613 5.57 23.35 9.51
CA PHE A 613 6.09 23.10 10.85
C PHE A 613 6.86 21.78 10.92
N TYR A 614 6.33 20.68 10.36
CA TYR A 614 7.01 19.39 10.34
C TYR A 614 8.37 19.46 9.64
N GLN A 615 8.53 20.23 8.56
CA GLN A 615 9.84 20.34 7.91
C GLN A 615 10.87 21.04 8.79
N PHE A 616 10.50 22.15 9.43
CA PHE A 616 11.36 22.84 10.40
C PHE A 616 11.66 21.96 11.62
N PHE A 617 10.65 21.25 12.12
CA PHE A 617 10.77 20.39 13.29
C PHE A 617 11.69 19.20 13.03
N VAL A 618 11.55 18.49 11.91
CA VAL A 618 12.44 17.40 11.50
C VAL A 618 13.88 17.91 11.36
N LEU A 619 14.08 19.05 10.70
CA LEU A 619 15.41 19.66 10.61
C LEU A 619 15.98 20.00 11.99
N LYS A 620 15.15 20.44 12.94
CA LYS A 620 15.57 20.77 14.30
C LYS A 620 15.98 19.52 15.06
N CYS A 621 15.28 18.42 14.86
CA CYS A 621 15.62 17.13 15.44
C CYS A 621 16.96 16.61 14.89
N ILE A 622 17.19 16.71 13.57
CA ILE A 622 18.48 16.39 12.96
C ILE A 622 19.59 17.29 13.51
N ASP A 623 19.30 18.58 13.73
CA ASP A 623 20.24 19.55 14.27
C ASP A 623 20.65 19.23 15.71
N MET A 624 19.70 18.82 16.55
CA MET A 624 19.92 18.51 17.97
C MET A 624 20.52 17.11 18.20
N LEU A 625 20.04 16.11 17.47
CA LEU A 625 20.38 14.70 17.69
C LEU A 625 21.60 14.25 16.88
N GLU A 626 21.93 14.99 15.81
CA GLU A 626 23.02 14.72 14.87
C GLU A 626 23.11 13.25 14.44
N PRO A 627 22.04 12.66 13.86
CA PRO A 627 22.07 11.28 13.42
C PRO A 627 23.05 11.08 12.25
N HIS A 628 23.38 9.82 11.97
CA HIS A 628 24.17 9.42 10.81
C HIS A 628 23.31 8.96 9.64
N SER A 629 22.09 8.54 9.94
CA SER A 629 21.06 8.27 8.94
C SER A 629 19.68 8.60 9.49
N VAL A 630 18.75 8.94 8.60
CA VAL A 630 17.35 9.26 8.92
C VAL A 630 16.42 8.52 7.96
N SER A 631 15.27 8.10 8.45
CA SER A 631 14.21 7.50 7.64
C SER A 631 12.85 8.12 7.94
N PHE A 632 11.96 8.11 6.95
CA PHE A 632 10.57 8.56 7.05
C PHE A 632 9.66 7.34 6.92
N THR A 633 9.30 6.76 8.05
CA THR A 633 8.64 5.45 8.10
C THR A 633 7.17 5.62 8.45
N CYS A 634 6.29 5.09 7.61
CA CYS A 634 4.91 4.77 7.98
C CYS A 634 4.71 3.24 7.83
N LYS A 635 3.46 2.77 7.74
CA LYS A 635 3.12 1.37 7.49
C LYS A 635 4.00 0.71 6.41
N ASP A 636 3.99 1.25 5.19
CA ASP A 636 4.79 0.73 4.07
C ASP A 636 5.67 1.81 3.41
N ALA A 637 5.70 3.04 3.93
CA ALA A 637 6.46 4.16 3.37
C ALA A 637 6.17 4.45 1.87
N ILE A 638 5.04 3.98 1.33
CA ILE A 638 4.72 4.11 -0.11
C ILE A 638 4.18 5.50 -0.43
N ASP A 639 3.16 5.95 0.30
CA ASP A 639 2.55 7.26 0.06
C ASP A 639 2.99 8.29 1.11
N ILE A 640 2.69 8.04 2.39
CA ILE A 640 2.99 9.00 3.47
C ILE A 640 4.51 9.19 3.64
N GLY A 641 5.26 8.09 3.66
CA GLY A 641 6.72 8.10 3.76
C GLY A 641 7.36 8.83 2.58
N ALA A 642 7.00 8.42 1.35
CA ALA A 642 7.48 9.05 0.12
C ALA A 642 7.14 10.54 0.03
N ALA A 643 5.90 10.92 0.36
CA ALA A 643 5.43 12.30 0.36
C ALA A 643 6.21 13.16 1.37
N GLN A 644 6.42 12.67 2.60
CA GLN A 644 7.19 13.39 3.61
C GLN A 644 8.68 13.48 3.23
N GLN A 645 9.26 12.41 2.70
CA GLN A 645 10.65 12.41 2.25
C GLN A 645 10.86 13.38 1.06
N GLY A 646 9.92 13.39 0.11
CA GLY A 646 9.89 14.35 -1.00
C GLY A 646 9.69 15.78 -0.51
N ALA A 647 8.79 16.02 0.45
CA ALA A 647 8.59 17.31 1.08
C ALA A 647 9.87 17.80 1.76
N PHE A 648 10.57 16.93 2.50
CA PHE A 648 11.80 17.29 3.17
C PHE A 648 12.93 17.60 2.19
N PHE A 649 13.09 16.80 1.14
CA PHE A 649 14.03 17.10 0.05
C PHE A 649 13.74 18.46 -0.58
N GLY A 650 12.48 18.70 -1.00
CA GLY A 650 12.06 19.95 -1.62
C GLY A 650 12.28 21.15 -0.70
N PHE A 651 11.97 21.01 0.58
CA PHE A 651 12.20 22.03 1.60
C PHE A 651 13.68 22.41 1.73
N ILE A 652 14.60 21.44 1.85
CA ILE A 652 16.03 21.74 1.93
C ILE A 652 16.51 22.41 0.64
N GLN A 653 16.08 21.94 -0.53
CA GLN A 653 16.44 22.56 -1.80
C GLN A 653 15.93 24.00 -1.93
N LEU A 654 14.72 24.31 -1.44
CA LEU A 654 14.19 25.67 -1.42
C LEU A 654 14.93 26.59 -0.44
N LEU A 655 15.48 26.04 0.64
CA LEU A 655 16.24 26.80 1.63
C LEU A 655 17.67 27.10 1.19
N THR A 656 18.34 26.15 0.52
CA THR A 656 19.80 26.19 0.31
C THR A 656 20.26 25.99 -1.12
N GLY A 657 19.38 25.51 -2.00
CA GLY A 657 19.70 25.14 -3.37
C GLY A 657 18.90 25.94 -4.41
N ASP A 658 19.04 25.52 -5.66
CA ASP A 658 18.23 26.01 -6.77
C ASP A 658 17.27 24.91 -7.24
N PHE A 659 16.03 24.98 -6.78
CA PHE A 659 14.98 24.05 -7.21
C PHE A 659 14.55 24.25 -8.69
N SER A 660 15.02 25.32 -9.35
CA SER A 660 14.77 25.54 -10.77
C SER A 660 15.54 24.58 -11.68
N GLU A 661 16.58 23.92 -11.17
CA GLU A 661 17.32 22.91 -11.91
C GLU A 661 16.44 21.69 -12.20
N LYS A 662 16.39 21.30 -13.47
CA LYS A 662 15.60 20.14 -13.92
C LYS A 662 15.94 18.86 -13.16
N GLU A 663 17.21 18.66 -12.81
CA GLU A 663 17.66 17.48 -12.07
C GLU A 663 16.98 17.38 -10.70
N ASN A 664 16.87 18.47 -9.95
CA ASN A 664 16.19 18.50 -8.65
C ASN A 664 14.68 18.21 -8.80
N GLN A 665 14.07 18.69 -9.88
CA GLN A 665 12.65 18.46 -10.16
C GLN A 665 12.37 17.01 -10.57
N ASP A 666 13.23 16.44 -11.42
CA ASP A 666 13.17 15.04 -11.83
C ASP A 666 13.43 14.11 -10.63
N PHE A 667 14.35 14.51 -9.74
CA PHE A 667 14.58 13.79 -8.49
C PHE A 667 13.38 13.84 -7.56
N LEU A 668 12.72 14.99 -7.38
CA LEU A 668 11.49 15.07 -6.59
C LEU A 668 10.38 14.19 -7.18
N ARG A 669 10.21 14.17 -8.51
CA ARG A 669 9.26 13.24 -9.16
C ARG A 669 9.61 11.79 -8.83
N TRP A 670 10.88 11.43 -8.93
CA TRP A 670 11.32 10.08 -8.60
C TRP A 670 11.02 9.71 -7.14
N LEU A 671 11.25 10.62 -6.18
CA LEU A 671 10.92 10.40 -4.77
C LEU A 671 9.42 10.16 -4.54
N LEU A 672 8.56 10.93 -5.22
CA LEU A 672 7.10 10.88 -5.01
C LEU A 672 6.44 9.68 -5.71
N TYR A 673 6.84 9.36 -6.94
CA TYR A 673 6.12 8.37 -7.75
C TYR A 673 6.69 6.95 -7.65
N THR A 674 8.00 6.79 -7.41
CA THR A 674 8.65 5.48 -7.52
C THR A 674 8.11 4.45 -6.53
N PRO A 675 7.93 4.76 -5.23
CA PRO A 675 7.46 3.76 -4.27
C PRO A 675 6.07 3.20 -4.64
N ALA A 676 5.11 4.08 -4.96
CA ALA A 676 3.77 3.67 -5.36
C ALA A 676 3.77 2.89 -6.69
N LEU A 677 4.59 3.31 -7.64
CA LEU A 677 4.70 2.65 -8.95
C LEU A 677 5.32 1.25 -8.82
N PHE A 678 6.45 1.11 -8.12
CA PHE A 678 7.17 -0.16 -8.06
C PHE A 678 6.50 -1.17 -7.12
N VAL A 679 6.00 -0.71 -5.98
CA VAL A 679 5.44 -1.62 -4.96
C VAL A 679 3.98 -1.92 -5.24
N ARG A 680 3.17 -0.92 -5.64
CA ARG A 680 1.71 -1.07 -5.80
C ARG A 680 1.20 -0.88 -7.23
N GLU A 681 2.08 -0.58 -8.18
CA GLU A 681 1.72 -0.38 -9.60
C GLU A 681 0.65 0.69 -9.83
N ARG A 682 0.63 1.69 -8.94
CA ARG A 682 -0.30 2.83 -9.01
C ARG A 682 0.40 4.17 -8.83
N ALA A 683 -0.35 5.24 -9.05
CA ALA A 683 0.06 6.57 -8.64
C ALA A 683 0.06 6.70 -7.11
N ILE A 684 0.87 7.64 -6.60
CA ILE A 684 0.82 8.09 -5.20
C ILE A 684 -0.61 8.52 -4.83
N ASP A 685 -1.00 8.43 -3.57
CA ASP A 685 -2.26 8.99 -3.10
C ASP A 685 -2.37 10.49 -3.43
N PRO A 686 -3.49 10.95 -4.05
CA PRO A 686 -3.64 12.33 -4.48
C PRO A 686 -3.72 13.31 -3.32
N GLU A 687 -4.33 12.94 -2.20
CA GLU A 687 -4.41 13.82 -1.03
C GLU A 687 -3.01 14.07 -0.46
N ARG A 688 -2.17 13.03 -0.34
CA ARG A 688 -0.77 13.15 0.10
C ARG A 688 0.05 14.03 -0.81
N LEU A 689 -0.05 13.82 -2.12
CA LEU A 689 0.67 14.64 -3.09
C LEU A 689 0.23 16.10 -3.00
N ASN A 690 -1.08 16.36 -3.00
CA ASN A 690 -1.63 17.72 -2.98
C ASN A 690 -1.18 18.51 -1.76
N ARG A 691 -1.19 17.88 -0.58
CA ARG A 691 -0.72 18.52 0.66
C ARG A 691 0.76 18.85 0.60
N THR A 692 1.60 17.92 0.14
CA THR A 692 3.04 18.17 -0.04
C THR A 692 3.30 19.30 -1.02
N ILE A 693 2.68 19.28 -2.20
CA ILE A 693 2.89 20.30 -3.24
C ILE A 693 2.36 21.67 -2.79
N SER A 694 1.21 21.73 -2.12
CA SER A 694 0.64 22.97 -1.58
C SER A 694 1.57 23.63 -0.56
N ALA A 695 2.12 22.85 0.37
CA ALA A 695 3.06 23.37 1.38
C ALA A 695 4.37 23.86 0.74
N LEU A 696 4.93 23.10 -0.21
CA LEU A 696 6.14 23.49 -0.94
C LEU A 696 5.93 24.74 -1.80
N GLU A 697 4.77 24.88 -2.44
CA GLU A 697 4.42 26.07 -3.22
C GLU A 697 4.40 27.32 -2.33
N ARG A 698 3.83 27.22 -1.12
CA ARG A 698 3.85 28.29 -0.14
C ARG A 698 5.28 28.62 0.29
N ILE A 699 6.10 27.62 0.59
CA ILE A 699 7.50 27.85 0.97
C ILE A 699 8.25 28.57 -0.15
N ASP A 700 8.14 28.09 -1.38
CA ASP A 700 8.81 28.66 -2.56
C ASP A 700 8.39 30.12 -2.80
N GLY A 701 7.10 30.43 -2.72
CA GLY A 701 6.59 31.80 -2.84
C GLY A 701 7.20 32.75 -1.81
N GLU A 702 7.15 32.38 -0.54
CA GLU A 702 7.63 33.21 0.57
C GLU A 702 9.16 33.32 0.59
N MET A 703 9.88 32.28 0.17
CA MET A 703 11.33 32.31 0.01
C MET A 703 11.78 33.23 -1.12
N LYS A 704 11.01 33.32 -2.22
CA LYS A 704 11.27 34.27 -3.32
C LYS A 704 11.03 35.72 -2.90
N GLU A 705 10.01 35.98 -2.10
CA GLU A 705 9.67 37.34 -1.65
C GLU A 705 10.57 37.82 -0.50
N SER A 706 10.77 36.97 0.53
CA SER A 706 11.36 37.35 1.82
C SER A 706 12.43 36.38 2.33
N GLY A 707 13.01 35.54 1.47
CA GLY A 707 13.90 34.45 1.87
C GLY A 707 15.09 34.84 2.76
N LYS A 708 15.70 36.01 2.56
CA LYS A 708 16.80 36.50 3.42
C LYS A 708 16.35 36.74 4.86
N GLU A 709 15.15 37.28 5.05
CA GLU A 709 14.59 37.50 6.39
C GLU A 709 14.18 36.17 7.02
N ILE A 710 13.54 35.29 6.26
CA ILE A 710 13.16 33.94 6.70
C ILE A 710 14.41 33.18 7.18
N LEU A 711 15.46 33.08 6.35
CA LEU A 711 16.70 32.40 6.73
C LEU A 711 17.38 33.01 7.96
N LYS A 712 17.24 34.32 8.18
CA LYS A 712 17.75 34.98 9.38
C LYS A 712 16.96 34.59 10.62
N VAL A 713 15.63 34.75 10.57
CA VAL A 713 14.73 34.49 11.71
C VAL A 713 14.75 33.03 12.11
N PHE A 714 14.63 32.12 11.14
CA PHE A 714 14.68 30.70 11.41
C PHE A 714 16.11 30.24 11.71
N GLY A 715 17.13 30.86 11.11
CA GLY A 715 18.54 30.54 11.37
C GLY A 715 18.94 30.63 12.84
N ASP A 716 18.39 31.61 13.56
CA ASP A 716 18.63 31.80 14.99
C ASP A 716 18.01 30.71 15.89
N LEU A 717 17.16 29.84 15.34
CA LEU A 717 16.53 28.73 16.07
C LEU A 717 17.37 27.43 16.05
N TYR A 718 18.48 27.40 15.31
CA TYR A 718 19.30 26.20 15.06
C TYR A 718 20.73 26.44 15.51
N GLN A 719 21.50 25.36 15.67
CA GLN A 719 22.92 25.47 15.98
C GLN A 719 23.65 26.24 14.86
N GLY A 720 24.66 27.02 15.25
CA GLY A 720 25.30 27.99 14.36
C GLY A 720 25.81 27.36 13.07
N GLN A 721 25.41 27.96 11.93
CA GLN A 721 25.74 27.56 10.53
C GLN A 721 24.89 26.43 9.90
N THR A 722 23.89 25.87 10.57
CA THR A 722 23.06 24.78 9.98
C THR A 722 22.46 25.16 8.63
N PHE A 723 21.72 26.27 8.52
CA PHE A 723 21.18 26.72 7.22
C PHE A 723 22.23 27.17 6.20
N LYS A 724 23.44 27.53 6.66
CA LYS A 724 24.51 27.99 5.77
C LYS A 724 25.31 26.83 5.17
N THR A 725 25.24 25.65 5.78
CA THR A 725 26.07 24.49 5.43
C THR A 725 25.26 23.29 5.00
N ILE A 726 23.94 23.28 5.25
CA ILE A 726 23.08 22.18 4.84
C ILE A 726 22.98 22.15 3.31
N GLN A 727 23.24 20.98 2.73
CA GLN A 727 23.16 20.73 1.28
C GLN A 727 22.66 19.32 1.03
N VAL A 728 22.02 19.11 -0.12
CA VAL A 728 21.63 17.78 -0.58
C VAL A 728 22.61 17.28 -1.64
N LYS A 729 22.99 16.01 -1.53
CA LYS A 729 23.76 15.28 -2.54
C LYS A 729 22.92 14.13 -3.08
N HIS A 730 22.76 14.11 -4.40
CA HIS A 730 22.18 12.99 -5.12
C HIS A 730 23.16 11.81 -5.10
N LEU A 731 22.61 10.60 -4.94
CA LEU A 731 23.35 9.34 -5.11
C LEU A 731 23.29 8.86 -6.55
#